data_AF-A0A8H2K153-F1
#
_entry.id   AF-A0A8H2K153-F1
#
_cell.length_a   1.000
_cell.length_b   1.000
_cell.length_c   1.000
_cell.angle_alpha   90.00
_cell.angle_beta   90.00
_cell.angle_gamma   90.00
#
_symmetry.space_group_name_H-M   'P 1'
#
loop_
_entity.id
_entity.type
_entity.pdbx_description
1 polymer ?
#
loop_
_entity_poly.entity_id
_entity_poly.type
_entity_poly.pdbx_seq_one_letter_code
_entity_poly.pdbx_strand_id
1 'polypeptide(L)'
;MKKSFQEFLMGDGNSMIHLYRQFAMGAVAAAMMQVASAAVNITNIVPMQIPGQGTEIRVMFNGLPPQPQAYQLEQPSRLILDFDQAKQNLKQPSIPVATNEASAIHVASDEQRSRIIVSLKDAGAFTTRVEGNTFILKINPVTGAPTVLPQPVAVAQQPAQGISNIGFQRGSQGEGQVLIDFLNPNTPADVQQQGSKVIVRMLGNKIPSHLIRRLNMNDFATPVSTVDAYNEGGNGIITIQSTGSYEYMAYQTENRLTVSLKRPEEKSTVKTRSAPNYSGKKVSLDFQDIEVRRVLQLLADFTGINLVAADSVQGNITLRLKDVPWDQALDIILKTKNLDKRRNGDVIWIAPVAELIKAEEEEAKAIAQSTRLMPLQTEYIQLNYAKAVDIEKLITQGRNSGNGSANGASNNTEALGDSVGSLLSPRGTISIDPRTNTLIINDTAQKLDQIRRMIDLLDVAVKQVMVEARIVRASTDFTKEMGVKWGILSQGITRNNSLLVGGSETTLWNLRDPDDEGKYTIERPQNLNVDLGVTAPGASRIAFGLISLSDFMLDLELSALQADGYGEVISTPKVLTADKQQARVASGTQIPYQSSEGGGANAVSTTEFVDATLSLNVTPSITPDGKIQMLLNITSDTPGNPTPTGQIAINKNEINTNVLVNNGETVVLGGIFEQETRNTQTKVPVLGDLPGVGRLFRRDAKSDNKRELLIFVTPRIVNDSATGNH
;
A
#
# COMPACT_ATOMS: atom_id res chain seq x y z
N MET A 1 81.34 -2.39 36.62
CA MET A 1 81.84 -2.63 37.99
C MET A 1 81.00 -3.73 38.61
N LYS A 2 81.66 -4.87 38.92
CA LYS A 2 81.27 -6.04 39.74
C LYS A 2 79.83 -6.58 39.53
N LYS A 3 79.57 -7.72 38.89
CA LYS A 3 80.30 -8.99 38.71
C LYS A 3 79.99 -9.51 37.29
N SER A 4 81.01 -9.67 36.45
CA SER A 4 81.82 -10.90 36.28
C SER A 4 81.01 -11.93 35.48
N PHE A 5 81.37 -12.44 34.31
CA PHE A 5 82.65 -12.77 33.66
C PHE A 5 82.28 -14.09 32.96
N GLN A 6 82.71 -14.32 31.71
CA GLN A 6 82.75 -15.63 31.06
C GLN A 6 81.38 -16.27 30.75
N GLU A 7 80.91 -16.28 29.50
CA GLU A 7 81.41 -17.14 28.42
C GLU A 7 81.50 -18.62 28.85
N PHE A 8 80.80 -19.47 28.08
CA PHE A 8 81.44 -20.61 27.44
C PHE A 8 81.98 -21.69 28.38
N LEU A 9 81.22 -22.79 28.53
CA LEU A 9 81.74 -24.16 28.45
C LEU A 9 80.62 -25.19 28.67
N MET A 10 80.46 -26.05 27.67
CA MET A 10 79.99 -27.44 27.76
C MET A 10 78.47 -27.62 27.98
N GLY A 11 77.74 -28.39 27.17
CA GLY A 11 78.18 -29.58 26.45
C GLY A 11 77.62 -30.81 27.17
N ASP A 12 76.69 -31.46 26.48
CA ASP A 12 76.27 -32.85 26.61
C ASP A 12 75.45 -33.33 27.81
N GLY A 13 74.42 -34.11 27.45
CA GLY A 13 73.90 -35.14 28.33
C GLY A 13 72.39 -35.37 28.37
N ASN A 14 71.65 -35.34 27.24
CA ASN A 14 70.54 -36.30 27.06
C ASN A 14 69.97 -36.37 25.63
N SER A 15 70.84 -36.72 24.69
CA SER A 15 70.49 -37.28 23.37
C SER A 15 69.97 -38.72 23.50
N MET A 16 68.93 -38.95 24.31
CA MET A 16 68.28 -40.27 24.47
C MET A 16 66.81 -40.17 24.93
N ILE A 17 66.10 -39.06 24.64
CA ILE A 17 64.65 -38.92 24.92
C ILE A 17 63.84 -38.48 23.68
N HIS A 18 64.50 -38.18 22.56
CA HIS A 18 63.82 -37.73 21.35
C HIS A 18 63.34 -38.86 20.42
N LEU A 19 63.87 -40.09 20.54
CA LEU A 19 63.38 -41.22 19.74
C LEU A 19 62.10 -41.87 20.30
N TYR A 20 61.84 -41.78 21.61
CA TYR A 20 60.61 -42.29 22.22
C TYR A 20 59.42 -41.33 22.12
N ARG A 21 59.66 -40.04 21.89
CA ARG A 21 58.59 -39.02 21.77
C ARG A 21 57.94 -38.99 20.39
N GLN A 22 58.59 -39.51 19.35
CA GLN A 22 58.03 -39.56 17.99
C GLN A 22 57.19 -40.82 17.73
N PHE A 23 57.39 -41.92 18.46
CA PHE A 23 56.49 -43.08 18.41
C PHE A 23 55.26 -42.92 19.32
N ALA A 24 55.35 -42.17 20.41
CA ALA A 24 54.22 -41.92 21.31
C ALA A 24 53.20 -40.89 20.77
N MET A 25 53.60 -39.97 19.88
CA MET A 25 52.65 -39.03 19.24
C MET A 25 51.89 -39.63 18.04
N GLY A 26 52.36 -40.74 17.46
CA GLY A 26 51.61 -41.48 16.42
C GLY A 26 50.44 -42.30 16.99
N ALA A 27 50.57 -42.81 18.22
CA ALA A 27 49.53 -43.63 18.86
C ALA A 27 48.44 -42.81 19.58
N VAL A 28 48.72 -41.57 19.99
CA VAL A 28 47.70 -40.67 20.59
C VAL A 28 46.85 -39.98 19.52
N ALA A 29 47.38 -39.77 18.31
CA ALA A 29 46.61 -39.27 17.17
C ALA A 29 45.64 -40.33 16.60
N ALA A 30 45.92 -41.63 16.79
CA ALA A 30 45.03 -42.72 16.39
C ALA A 30 44.05 -43.16 17.50
N ALA A 31 44.21 -42.69 18.74
CA ALA A 31 43.33 -43.00 19.87
C ALA A 31 42.31 -41.87 20.22
N MET A 32 42.40 -40.70 19.56
CA MET A 32 41.37 -39.65 19.65
C MET A 32 40.36 -39.67 18.49
N MET A 33 40.40 -40.71 17.66
CA MET A 33 39.45 -40.93 16.57
C MET A 33 38.49 -42.07 16.87
N GLN A 34 38.06 -42.20 18.14
CA GLN A 34 36.83 -42.89 18.53
C GLN A 34 36.24 -42.23 19.78
N VAL A 35 35.76 -40.99 19.66
CA VAL A 35 34.61 -40.61 20.47
C VAL A 35 33.43 -41.30 19.79
N ALA A 36 33.09 -42.49 20.30
CA ALA A 36 31.81 -43.09 20.03
C ALA A 36 30.74 -42.02 20.29
N SER A 37 29.96 -41.70 19.25
CA SER A 37 28.77 -40.87 19.33
C SER A 37 27.78 -41.55 20.28
N ALA A 38 27.91 -41.30 21.58
CA ALA A 38 26.93 -41.73 22.56
C ALA A 38 25.59 -41.09 22.16
N ALA A 39 24.60 -41.93 21.85
CA ALA A 39 23.28 -41.47 21.45
C ALA A 39 22.69 -40.58 22.56
N VAL A 40 22.57 -39.28 22.26
CA VAL A 40 22.03 -38.29 23.20
C VAL A 40 20.51 -38.41 23.16
N ASN A 41 19.88 -38.68 24.30
CA ASN A 41 18.45 -38.89 24.42
C ASN A 41 17.79 -37.70 25.11
N ILE A 42 16.64 -37.26 24.58
CA ILE A 42 15.74 -36.32 25.26
C ILE A 42 15.04 -37.07 26.39
N THR A 43 15.32 -36.68 27.63
CA THR A 43 14.81 -37.35 28.84
C THR A 43 13.58 -36.68 29.42
N ASN A 44 13.46 -35.35 29.30
CA ASN A 44 12.33 -34.61 29.83
C ASN A 44 12.13 -33.26 29.12
N ILE A 45 10.89 -32.74 29.09
CA ILE A 45 10.57 -31.40 28.60
C ILE A 45 9.63 -30.72 29.60
N VAL A 46 10.02 -29.54 30.09
CA VAL A 46 9.25 -28.78 31.08
C VAL A 46 8.96 -27.37 30.54
N PRO A 47 7.70 -27.04 30.21
CA PRO A 47 7.28 -25.67 29.94
C PRO A 47 7.06 -24.91 31.25
N MET A 48 7.56 -23.68 31.35
CA MET A 48 7.41 -22.78 32.49
C MET A 48 7.04 -21.39 31.98
N GLN A 49 6.01 -20.77 32.57
CA GLN A 49 5.69 -19.38 32.28
C GLN A 49 6.40 -18.47 33.28
N ILE A 50 7.11 -17.46 32.79
CA ILE A 50 7.75 -16.45 33.63
C ILE A 50 6.96 -15.14 33.46
N PRO A 51 6.29 -14.63 34.52
CA PRO A 51 5.55 -13.38 34.44
C PRO A 51 6.39 -12.24 33.87
N GLY A 52 5.91 -11.62 32.79
CA GLY A 52 6.59 -10.50 32.11
C GLY A 52 7.81 -10.87 31.24
N GLN A 53 8.25 -12.14 31.21
CA GLN A 53 9.39 -12.59 30.42
C GLN A 53 9.06 -13.70 29.41
N GLY A 54 7.79 -14.06 29.27
CA GLY A 54 7.29 -15.01 28.29
C GLY A 54 7.36 -16.46 28.76
N THR A 55 7.39 -17.38 27.78
CA THR A 55 7.36 -18.82 28.03
C THR A 55 8.74 -19.44 27.83
N GLU A 56 9.23 -20.14 28.86
CA GLU A 56 10.50 -20.86 28.83
C GLU A 56 10.24 -22.38 28.77
N ILE A 57 10.81 -23.04 27.77
CA ILE A 57 10.73 -24.49 27.57
C ILE A 57 12.12 -25.07 27.81
N ARG A 58 12.24 -25.91 28.84
CA ARG A 58 13.49 -26.61 29.18
C ARG A 58 13.44 -28.05 28.66
N VAL A 59 14.34 -28.39 27.75
CA VAL A 59 14.52 -29.72 27.18
C VAL A 59 15.77 -30.33 27.80
N MET A 60 15.60 -31.40 28.57
CA MET A 60 16.69 -32.09 29.28
C MET A 60 17.19 -33.27 28.46
N PHE A 61 18.51 -33.43 28.41
CA PHE A 61 19.18 -34.52 27.73
C PHE A 61 20.00 -35.36 28.72
N ASN A 62 20.24 -36.63 28.39
CA ASN A 62 21.16 -37.50 29.15
C ASN A 62 22.65 -37.21 28.89
N GLY A 63 22.96 -36.25 28.02
CA GLY A 63 24.30 -35.83 27.62
C GLY A 63 24.31 -34.36 27.16
N LEU A 64 25.41 -33.92 26.55
CA LEU A 64 25.50 -32.56 26.00
C LEU A 64 24.52 -32.42 24.82
N PRO A 65 23.60 -31.43 24.80
CA PRO A 65 22.62 -31.30 23.73
C PRO A 65 23.31 -30.95 22.40
N PRO A 66 22.97 -31.63 21.28
CA PRO A 66 23.37 -31.15 19.96
C PRO A 66 22.66 -29.81 19.66
N GLN A 67 23.29 -28.93 18.88
CA GLN A 67 22.66 -27.67 18.49
C GLN A 67 21.50 -27.95 17.53
N PRO A 68 20.27 -27.49 17.82
CA PRO A 68 19.13 -27.73 16.95
C PRO A 68 19.10 -26.77 15.76
N GLN A 69 18.59 -27.26 14.63
CA GLN A 69 18.13 -26.41 13.54
C GLN A 69 16.73 -25.88 13.89
N ALA A 70 16.61 -24.58 14.13
CA ALA A 70 15.36 -23.93 14.51
C ALA A 70 14.77 -23.17 13.32
N TYR A 71 13.50 -23.42 13.00
CA TYR A 71 12.77 -22.66 11.98
C TYR A 71 11.29 -22.54 12.35
N GLN A 72 10.67 -21.42 11.99
CA GLN A 72 9.29 -21.10 12.35
C GLN A 72 8.41 -21.04 11.10
N LEU A 73 7.23 -21.66 11.17
CA LEU A 73 6.17 -21.57 10.15
C LEU A 73 5.09 -20.65 10.66
N GLU A 74 4.50 -19.82 9.79
CA GLU A 74 3.47 -18.84 10.18
C GLU A 74 2.03 -19.34 9.98
N GLN A 75 1.81 -20.38 9.17
CA GLN A 75 0.47 -20.90 8.87
C GLN A 75 0.40 -22.44 8.91
N PRO A 76 -0.05 -23.06 10.02
CA PRO A 76 -0.27 -22.47 11.34
C PRO A 76 1.04 -22.15 12.09
N SER A 77 1.00 -21.20 13.03
CA SER A 77 2.19 -20.76 13.77
C SER A 77 2.84 -21.90 14.57
N ARG A 78 4.02 -22.35 14.13
CA ARG A 78 4.76 -23.48 14.74
C ARG A 78 6.25 -23.19 14.73
N LEU A 79 6.92 -23.39 15.85
CA LEU A 79 8.38 -23.38 15.95
C LEU A 79 8.89 -24.82 15.94
N ILE A 80 9.73 -25.15 14.97
CA ILE A 80 10.29 -26.49 14.79
C ILE A 80 11.78 -26.46 15.15
N LEU A 81 12.19 -27.37 16.01
CA LEU A 81 13.57 -27.59 16.45
C LEU A 81 13.99 -29.02 16.08
N ASP A 82 14.92 -29.14 15.13
CA ASP A 82 15.47 -30.42 14.70
C ASP A 82 16.84 -30.67 15.35
N PHE A 83 16.92 -31.68 16.21
CA PHE A 83 18.14 -32.14 16.87
C PHE A 83 18.70 -33.36 16.12
N ASP A 84 19.83 -33.17 15.42
CA ASP A 84 20.55 -34.26 14.75
C ASP A 84 21.26 -35.15 15.77
N GLN A 85 21.30 -36.46 15.52
CA GLN A 85 21.89 -37.50 16.38
C GLN A 85 21.26 -37.59 17.79
N ALA A 86 20.06 -37.04 18.00
CA ALA A 86 19.31 -37.15 19.24
C ALA A 86 18.08 -38.06 19.08
N LYS A 87 17.86 -38.98 20.04
CA LYS A 87 16.65 -39.81 20.09
C LYS A 87 15.70 -39.36 21.19
N GLN A 88 14.41 -39.62 21.02
CA GLN A 88 13.40 -39.32 22.04
C GLN A 88 13.20 -40.52 23.00
N ASN A 89 13.24 -40.27 24.31
CA ASN A 89 12.90 -41.24 25.36
C ASN A 89 11.93 -40.61 26.37
N LEU A 90 10.85 -39.99 25.88
CA LEU A 90 9.80 -39.40 26.72
C LEU A 90 8.64 -40.39 26.84
N LYS A 91 8.00 -40.42 28.02
CA LYS A 91 6.81 -41.26 28.26
C LYS A 91 5.60 -40.86 27.41
N GLN A 92 5.55 -39.61 26.95
CA GLN A 92 4.47 -39.06 26.11
C GLN A 92 5.08 -38.18 25.00
N PRO A 93 4.66 -38.35 23.73
CA PRO A 93 5.16 -37.55 22.60
C PRO A 93 4.49 -36.18 22.46
N SER A 94 3.42 -35.90 23.23
CA SER A 94 2.67 -34.65 23.18
C SER A 94 2.50 -34.10 24.59
N ILE A 95 2.88 -32.85 24.81
CA ILE A 95 2.84 -32.15 26.10
C ILE A 95 2.01 -30.88 25.92
N PRO A 96 0.86 -30.73 26.60
CA PRO A 96 0.07 -29.50 26.51
C PRO A 96 0.78 -28.34 27.21
N VAL A 97 0.68 -27.13 26.63
CA VAL A 97 1.27 -25.91 27.19
C VAL A 97 0.18 -24.85 27.35
N ALA A 98 -0.17 -24.50 28.58
CA ALA A 98 -1.24 -23.54 28.88
C ALA A 98 -0.70 -22.12 29.09
N THR A 99 0.06 -21.60 28.13
CA THR A 99 0.67 -20.25 28.21
C THR A 99 0.06 -19.27 27.21
N ASN A 100 0.40 -17.98 27.31
CA ASN A 100 -0.07 -16.98 26.36
C ASN A 100 0.65 -17.10 25.00
N GLU A 101 1.85 -17.64 24.97
CA GLU A 101 2.71 -17.68 23.78
C GLU A 101 2.68 -19.05 23.05
N ALA A 102 2.55 -20.16 23.78
CA ALA A 102 2.52 -21.52 23.23
C ALA A 102 1.32 -22.35 23.73
N SER A 103 0.81 -23.25 22.88
CA SER A 103 -0.38 -24.08 23.13
C SER A 103 -0.07 -25.58 23.34
N ALA A 104 0.93 -26.13 22.65
CA ALA A 104 1.33 -27.53 22.79
C ALA A 104 2.75 -27.76 22.27
N ILE A 105 3.41 -28.81 22.78
CA ILE A 105 4.71 -29.31 22.29
C ILE A 105 4.53 -30.74 21.81
N HIS A 106 4.90 -31.02 20.58
CA HIS A 106 4.94 -32.36 20.00
C HIS A 106 6.39 -32.76 19.72
N VAL A 107 6.77 -33.98 20.08
CA VAL A 107 8.09 -34.53 19.81
C VAL A 107 7.95 -35.74 18.92
N ALA A 108 8.60 -35.69 17.76
CA ALA A 108 8.76 -36.82 16.85
C ALA A 108 10.24 -37.20 16.79
N SER A 109 10.56 -38.47 16.56
CA SER A 109 11.93 -38.94 16.39
C SER A 109 11.97 -39.94 15.25
N ASP A 110 12.98 -39.82 14.39
CA ASP A 110 13.36 -40.84 13.40
C ASP A 110 14.72 -41.46 13.81
N GLU A 111 15.33 -42.29 12.95
CA GLU A 111 16.61 -42.94 13.25
C GLU A 111 17.80 -41.97 13.34
N GLN A 112 17.71 -40.78 12.75
CA GLN A 112 18.81 -39.81 12.64
C GLN A 112 18.57 -38.50 13.41
N ARG A 113 17.32 -38.09 13.66
CA ARG A 113 16.99 -36.81 14.30
C ARG A 113 15.74 -36.88 15.18
N SER A 114 15.69 -36.02 16.19
CA SER A 114 14.47 -35.72 16.95
C SER A 114 13.99 -34.31 16.65
N ARG A 115 12.71 -34.21 16.27
CA ARG A 115 12.01 -32.97 15.94
C ARG A 115 11.07 -32.58 17.07
N ILE A 116 11.29 -31.41 17.67
CA ILE A 116 10.36 -30.78 18.61
C ILE A 116 9.57 -29.71 17.87
N ILE A 117 8.24 -29.81 17.88
CA ILE A 117 7.30 -28.88 17.26
C ILE A 117 6.55 -28.18 18.39
N VAL A 118 6.80 -26.89 18.58
CA VAL A 118 6.06 -26.04 19.51
C VAL A 118 4.96 -25.33 18.72
N SER A 119 3.70 -25.63 19.03
CA SER A 119 2.56 -24.90 18.49
C SER A 119 2.46 -23.55 19.19
N LEU A 120 2.64 -22.47 18.44
CA LEU A 120 2.60 -21.10 18.95
C LEU A 120 1.19 -20.53 18.74
N LYS A 121 0.76 -19.63 19.62
CA LYS A 121 -0.48 -18.88 19.42
C LYS A 121 -0.29 -17.76 18.39
N ASP A 122 0.83 -17.06 18.48
CA ASP A 122 1.24 -16.00 17.56
C ASP A 122 2.71 -16.19 17.14
N ALA A 123 3.11 -15.65 15.99
CA ALA A 123 4.51 -15.67 15.59
C ALA A 123 5.31 -14.67 16.44
N GLY A 124 6.27 -15.15 17.24
CA GLY A 124 7.04 -14.31 18.17
C GLY A 124 8.55 -14.60 18.16
N ALA A 125 9.33 -13.61 18.58
CA ALA A 125 10.78 -13.77 18.72
C ALA A 125 11.11 -14.78 19.85
N PHE A 126 12.05 -15.68 19.57
CA PHE A 126 12.54 -16.66 20.53
C PHE A 126 14.06 -16.60 20.66
N THR A 127 14.57 -17.05 21.79
CA THR A 127 16.00 -17.19 22.07
C THR A 127 16.28 -18.60 22.57
N THR A 128 17.44 -19.14 22.22
CA THR A 128 17.86 -20.48 22.64
C THR A 128 19.19 -20.40 23.36
N ARG A 129 19.36 -21.18 24.42
CA ARG A 129 20.63 -21.33 25.13
C ARG A 129 20.80 -22.75 25.62
N VAL A 130 22.03 -23.20 25.75
CA VAL A 130 22.36 -24.50 26.35
C VAL A 130 23.03 -24.24 27.69
N GLU A 131 22.48 -24.82 28.76
CA GLU A 131 23.04 -24.78 30.11
C GLU A 131 23.27 -26.22 30.60
N GLY A 132 24.52 -26.66 30.57
CA GLY A 132 24.89 -28.04 30.88
C GLY A 132 24.18 -29.04 29.96
N ASN A 133 23.40 -29.94 30.54
CA ASN A 133 22.63 -30.96 29.81
C ASN A 133 21.20 -30.50 29.43
N THR A 134 20.89 -29.20 29.59
CA THR A 134 19.56 -28.65 29.32
C THR A 134 19.62 -27.63 28.19
N PHE A 135 18.79 -27.83 27.18
CA PHE A 135 18.50 -26.82 26.17
C PHE A 135 17.30 -25.98 26.63
N ILE A 136 17.44 -24.67 26.62
CA ILE A 136 16.42 -23.73 27.07
C ILE A 136 15.98 -22.90 25.87
N LEU A 137 14.70 -23.00 25.52
CA LEU A 137 14.03 -22.16 24.55
C LEU A 137 13.18 -21.13 25.30
N LYS A 138 13.41 -19.85 25.06
CA LYS A 138 12.60 -18.76 25.62
C LYS A 138 11.85 -18.06 24.50
N ILE A 139 10.52 -18.04 24.58
CA ILE A 139 9.61 -17.36 23.66
C ILE A 139 9.17 -16.07 24.33
N ASN A 140 9.51 -14.94 23.73
CA ASN A 140 9.19 -13.63 24.30
C ASN A 140 7.70 -13.32 24.10
N PRO A 141 7.07 -12.64 25.07
CA PRO A 141 5.70 -12.17 24.91
C PRO A 141 5.67 -11.10 23.82
N VAL A 142 4.64 -11.12 22.98
CA VAL A 142 4.43 -10.11 21.92
C VAL A 142 3.90 -8.81 22.56
N THR A 143 4.71 -8.18 23.41
CA THR A 143 4.43 -6.85 23.96
C THR A 143 5.15 -5.82 23.11
N GLY A 144 4.39 -5.00 22.39
CA GLY A 144 4.93 -3.82 21.71
C GLY A 144 5.50 -2.84 22.73
N ALA A 145 6.81 -2.60 22.67
CA ALA A 145 7.53 -1.40 23.13
C ALA A 145 9.06 -1.61 22.88
N PRO A 146 9.91 -0.61 23.10
CA PRO A 146 10.19 0.57 22.30
C PRO A 146 11.61 0.53 21.70
N THR A 147 11.88 1.46 20.80
CA THR A 147 13.17 1.71 20.12
C THR A 147 14.28 2.03 21.13
N VAL A 148 15.34 1.22 21.16
CA VAL A 148 16.62 1.56 21.79
C VAL A 148 17.72 1.52 20.72
N LEU A 149 18.49 2.60 20.65
CA LEU A 149 19.57 2.85 19.70
C LEU A 149 20.71 1.80 19.83
N PRO A 150 21.33 1.31 18.74
CA PRO A 150 22.44 0.37 18.84
C PRO A 150 23.80 1.08 18.99
N GLN A 151 24.62 0.61 19.93
CA GLN A 151 26.08 0.74 19.88
C GLN A 151 26.69 -0.50 19.21
N PRO A 152 27.85 -0.37 18.54
CA PRO A 152 28.39 -1.44 17.68
C PRO A 152 29.18 -2.48 18.49
N VAL A 153 28.86 -3.76 18.27
CA VAL A 153 29.72 -4.90 18.62
C VAL A 153 30.10 -5.66 17.35
N ALA A 154 31.36 -6.09 17.31
CA ALA A 154 32.06 -6.61 16.15
C ALA A 154 31.37 -7.82 15.48
N VAL A 155 31.32 -7.78 14.15
CA VAL A 155 30.73 -8.78 13.28
C VAL A 155 31.65 -10.00 13.19
N ALA A 156 31.24 -11.12 13.79
CA ALA A 156 31.68 -12.43 13.33
C ALA A 156 30.89 -12.75 12.05
N GLN A 157 31.59 -12.95 10.94
CA GLN A 157 31.02 -13.19 9.62
C GLN A 157 30.19 -14.48 9.60
N GLN A 158 28.86 -14.34 9.54
CA GLN A 158 27.99 -15.36 8.95
C GLN A 158 28.36 -15.49 7.46
N PRO A 159 28.37 -16.71 6.87
CA PRO A 159 28.58 -16.85 5.43
C PRO A 159 27.51 -16.05 4.68
N ALA A 160 27.95 -15.07 3.91
CA ALA A 160 27.09 -14.14 3.21
C ALA A 160 26.17 -14.90 2.24
N GLN A 161 24.87 -14.94 2.55
CA GLN A 161 23.85 -15.31 1.58
C GLN A 161 23.59 -14.11 0.67
N GLY A 162 23.43 -14.35 -0.63
CA GLY A 162 23.24 -13.28 -1.60
C GLY A 162 23.57 -13.67 -3.03
N ILE A 163 23.28 -12.75 -3.95
CA ILE A 163 23.56 -12.90 -5.38
C ILE A 163 24.97 -12.36 -5.65
N SER A 164 25.78 -13.16 -6.34
CA SER A 164 27.11 -12.78 -6.80
C SER A 164 27.10 -12.14 -8.19
N ASN A 165 26.23 -12.59 -9.09
CA ASN A 165 26.21 -12.10 -10.47
C ASN A 165 24.85 -12.34 -11.15
N ILE A 166 24.50 -11.49 -12.12
CA ILE A 166 23.36 -11.65 -13.03
C ILE A 166 23.89 -11.48 -14.45
N GLY A 167 23.94 -12.58 -15.20
CA GLY A 167 24.42 -12.66 -16.56
C GLY A 167 23.33 -13.07 -17.55
N PHE A 168 23.61 -12.86 -18.83
CA PHE A 168 22.77 -13.32 -19.93
C PHE A 168 23.65 -13.97 -21.00
N GLN A 169 23.20 -15.08 -21.56
CA GLN A 169 23.82 -15.70 -22.73
C GLN A 169 22.76 -16.25 -23.68
N ARG A 170 23.10 -16.30 -24.97
CA ARG A 170 22.29 -16.98 -25.98
C ARG A 170 22.69 -18.46 -26.03
N GLY A 171 21.72 -19.36 -25.82
CA GLY A 171 21.91 -20.80 -25.96
C GLY A 171 22.00 -21.26 -27.43
N SER A 172 22.50 -22.47 -27.66
CA SER A 172 22.72 -23.02 -29.01
C SER A 172 21.42 -23.17 -29.83
N GLN A 173 20.28 -23.32 -29.17
CA GLN A 173 18.95 -23.45 -29.78
C GLN A 173 18.21 -22.10 -29.92
N GLY A 174 18.89 -20.97 -29.74
CA GLY A 174 18.27 -19.64 -29.85
C GLY A 174 17.43 -19.20 -28.64
N GLU A 175 17.50 -19.97 -27.55
CA GLU A 175 16.98 -19.63 -26.23
C GLU A 175 17.80 -18.52 -25.56
N GLY A 176 17.12 -17.65 -24.81
CA GLY A 176 17.76 -16.67 -23.95
C GLY A 176 17.91 -17.25 -22.54
N GLN A 177 19.15 -17.43 -22.10
CA GLN A 177 19.45 -17.94 -20.78
C GLN A 177 19.88 -16.78 -19.86
N VAL A 178 19.14 -16.60 -18.77
CA VAL A 178 19.51 -15.70 -17.68
C VAL A 178 20.19 -16.53 -16.60
N LEU A 179 21.45 -16.22 -16.30
CA LEU A 179 22.26 -16.92 -15.31
C LEU A 179 22.35 -16.06 -14.05
N ILE A 180 21.90 -16.61 -12.93
CA ILE A 180 21.97 -15.95 -11.62
C ILE A 180 22.90 -16.78 -10.75
N ASP A 181 24.06 -16.21 -10.42
CA ASP A 181 25.05 -16.85 -9.56
C ASP A 181 24.80 -16.47 -8.10
N PHE A 182 24.69 -17.46 -7.23
CA PHE A 182 24.50 -17.33 -5.78
C PHE A 182 25.81 -17.54 -5.03
N LEU A 183 25.97 -16.84 -3.91
CA LEU A 183 27.10 -17.03 -2.99
C LEU A 183 27.03 -18.40 -2.28
N ASN A 184 25.83 -18.98 -2.14
CA ASN A 184 25.61 -20.27 -1.49
C ASN A 184 24.53 -21.07 -2.24
N PRO A 185 24.69 -22.39 -2.42
CA PRO A 185 23.70 -23.23 -3.12
C PRO A 185 22.34 -23.29 -2.42
N ASN A 186 22.26 -22.96 -1.12
CA ASN A 186 21.02 -22.96 -0.34
C ASN A 186 20.26 -21.62 -0.37
N THR A 187 20.56 -20.71 -1.31
CA THR A 187 19.82 -19.44 -1.42
C THR A 187 18.42 -19.69 -2.00
N PRO A 188 17.33 -19.38 -1.26
CA PRO A 188 15.98 -19.65 -1.72
C PRO A 188 15.54 -18.65 -2.79
N ALA A 189 15.15 -19.17 -3.95
CA ALA A 189 14.64 -18.41 -5.08
C ALA A 189 13.29 -18.98 -5.54
N ASP A 190 12.30 -18.11 -5.71
CA ASP A 190 10.99 -18.43 -6.28
C ASP A 190 10.91 -17.89 -7.71
N VAL A 191 10.47 -18.71 -8.66
CA VAL A 191 10.34 -18.33 -10.08
C VAL A 191 8.89 -18.45 -10.48
N GLN A 192 8.27 -17.32 -10.84
CA GLN A 192 6.87 -17.26 -11.23
C GLN A 192 6.70 -16.59 -12.59
N GLN A 193 5.81 -17.13 -13.40
CA GLN A 193 5.39 -16.51 -14.65
C GLN A 193 4.23 -15.56 -14.40
N GLN A 194 4.35 -14.31 -14.83
CA GLN A 194 3.29 -13.31 -14.79
C GLN A 194 3.11 -12.68 -16.17
N GLY A 195 2.26 -13.29 -17.00
CA GLY A 195 1.99 -12.79 -18.36
C GLY A 195 3.23 -12.82 -19.26
N SER A 196 3.64 -11.65 -19.78
CA SER A 196 4.81 -11.50 -20.66
C SER A 196 6.16 -11.43 -19.94
N LYS A 197 6.19 -11.56 -18.61
CA LYS A 197 7.40 -11.52 -17.79
C LYS A 197 7.53 -12.75 -16.88
N VAL A 198 8.77 -13.16 -16.64
CA VAL A 198 9.15 -14.12 -15.61
C VAL A 198 9.77 -13.35 -14.45
N ILE A 199 9.24 -13.54 -13.25
CA ILE A 199 9.73 -12.88 -12.04
C ILE A 199 10.46 -13.91 -11.20
N VAL A 200 11.73 -13.63 -10.92
CA VAL A 200 12.54 -14.38 -9.97
C VAL A 200 12.62 -13.57 -8.68
N ARG A 201 12.05 -14.09 -7.59
CA ARG A 201 12.06 -13.47 -6.27
C ARG A 201 13.07 -14.21 -5.37
N MET A 202 14.07 -13.47 -4.91
CA MET A 202 15.02 -13.92 -3.91
C MET A 202 14.39 -13.77 -2.53
N LEU A 203 14.11 -14.87 -1.86
CA LEU A 203 13.49 -14.87 -0.54
C LEU A 203 14.54 -14.48 0.51
N GLY A 204 14.34 -13.34 1.16
CA GLY A 204 15.20 -12.82 2.24
C GLY A 204 16.57 -12.29 1.80
N ASN A 205 16.84 -12.22 0.49
CA ASN A 205 18.15 -11.83 -0.05
C ASN A 205 18.02 -10.66 -1.01
N LYS A 206 18.72 -9.55 -0.73
CA LYS A 206 18.76 -8.36 -1.61
C LYS A 206 19.78 -8.51 -2.72
N ILE A 207 19.49 -7.93 -3.88
CA ILE A 207 20.42 -7.75 -4.98
C ILE A 207 21.43 -6.66 -4.59
N PRO A 208 22.74 -6.92 -4.65
CA PRO A 208 23.77 -5.90 -4.46
C PRO A 208 23.60 -4.71 -5.42
N SER A 209 23.92 -3.50 -4.97
CA SER A 209 23.71 -2.25 -5.74
C SER A 209 24.36 -2.25 -7.13
N HIS A 210 25.49 -2.93 -7.31
CA HIS A 210 26.18 -3.04 -8.60
C HIS A 210 25.46 -3.94 -9.62
N LEU A 211 24.50 -4.77 -9.18
CA LEU A 211 23.68 -5.64 -10.02
C LEU A 211 22.27 -5.07 -10.25
N ILE A 212 21.90 -3.96 -9.58
CA ILE A 212 20.63 -3.26 -9.79
C ILE A 212 20.72 -2.46 -11.09
N ARG A 213 20.45 -3.12 -12.20
CA ARG A 213 20.48 -2.52 -13.54
C ARG A 213 19.46 -3.17 -14.46
N ARG A 214 19.11 -2.41 -15.50
CA ARG A 214 18.34 -2.87 -16.64
C ARG A 214 19.26 -3.30 -17.75
N LEU A 215 19.12 -4.54 -18.19
CA LEU A 215 19.88 -5.15 -19.26
C LEU A 215 18.99 -5.28 -20.50
N ASN A 216 19.35 -4.64 -21.62
CA ASN A 216 18.63 -4.73 -22.89
C ASN A 216 19.21 -5.88 -23.73
N MET A 217 18.34 -6.79 -24.17
CA MET A 217 18.70 -8.06 -24.82
C MET A 217 18.17 -8.18 -26.25
N ASN A 218 17.59 -7.10 -26.81
CA ASN A 218 17.01 -7.11 -28.14
C ASN A 218 18.01 -7.48 -29.25
N ASP A 219 19.31 -7.18 -29.06
CA ASP A 219 20.36 -7.44 -30.06
C ASP A 219 20.77 -8.93 -30.15
N PHE A 220 20.33 -9.77 -29.21
CA PHE A 220 20.76 -11.17 -29.13
C PHE A 220 19.83 -12.17 -29.86
N ALA A 221 18.79 -11.68 -30.54
CA ALA A 221 17.82 -12.49 -31.30
C ALA A 221 17.10 -13.60 -30.50
N THR A 222 17.08 -13.48 -29.17
CA THR A 222 16.39 -14.35 -28.21
C THR A 222 14.98 -13.84 -27.89
N PRO A 223 14.09 -14.65 -27.26
CA PRO A 223 12.78 -14.17 -26.83
C PRO A 223 12.83 -13.15 -25.67
N VAL A 224 13.93 -13.13 -24.90
CA VAL A 224 14.15 -12.17 -23.80
C VAL A 224 14.43 -10.77 -24.38
N SER A 225 13.66 -9.77 -23.96
CA SER A 225 13.83 -8.37 -24.38
C SER A 225 14.60 -7.54 -23.35
N THR A 226 14.23 -7.64 -22.07
CA THR A 226 14.92 -6.91 -20.99
C THR A 226 15.02 -7.76 -19.72
N VAL A 227 16.11 -7.60 -18.97
CA VAL A 227 16.27 -8.18 -17.63
C VAL A 227 16.49 -7.03 -16.65
N ASP A 228 15.52 -6.84 -15.75
CA ASP A 228 15.48 -5.73 -14.80
C ASP A 228 15.65 -6.27 -13.38
N ALA A 229 16.73 -5.88 -12.71
CA ALA A 229 17.01 -6.29 -11.33
C ALA A 229 16.82 -5.12 -10.37
N TYR A 230 16.00 -5.28 -9.34
CA TYR A 230 15.74 -4.28 -8.30
C TYR A 230 15.43 -4.94 -6.94
N ASN A 231 15.40 -4.15 -5.87
CA ASN A 231 15.05 -4.63 -4.53
C ASN A 231 13.66 -4.11 -4.13
N GLU A 232 12.83 -4.99 -3.57
CA GLU A 232 11.51 -4.65 -3.02
C GLU A 232 11.42 -5.19 -1.59
N GLY A 233 11.43 -4.28 -0.61
CA GLY A 233 11.49 -4.65 0.81
C GLY A 233 12.79 -5.38 1.17
N GLY A 234 12.66 -6.61 1.69
CA GLY A 234 13.76 -7.51 2.02
C GLY A 234 14.20 -8.45 0.90
N ASN A 235 13.50 -8.43 -0.25
CA ASN A 235 13.68 -9.40 -1.33
C ASN A 235 14.26 -8.74 -2.58
N GLY A 236 15.19 -9.42 -3.24
CA GLY A 236 15.67 -9.08 -4.56
C GLY A 236 14.73 -9.61 -5.64
N ILE A 237 14.34 -8.77 -6.60
CA ILE A 237 13.45 -9.14 -7.69
C ILE A 237 14.17 -8.96 -9.02
N ILE A 238 14.18 -10.02 -9.82
CA ILE A 238 14.70 -10.01 -11.20
C ILE A 238 13.52 -10.26 -12.12
N THR A 239 13.17 -9.25 -12.93
CA THR A 239 12.09 -9.30 -13.91
C THR A 239 12.68 -9.53 -15.29
N ILE A 240 12.37 -10.67 -15.88
CA ILE A 240 12.78 -11.04 -17.24
C ILE A 240 11.58 -10.79 -18.15
N GLN A 241 11.64 -9.72 -18.94
CA GLN A 241 10.63 -9.38 -19.92
C GLN A 241 10.88 -10.16 -21.21
N SER A 242 9.84 -10.77 -21.76
CA SER A 242 9.89 -11.48 -23.03
C SER A 242 9.00 -10.79 -24.08
N THR A 243 9.41 -10.86 -25.34
CA THR A 243 8.61 -10.43 -26.50
C THR A 243 8.00 -11.64 -27.20
N GLY A 244 6.67 -11.70 -27.26
CA GLY A 244 5.94 -12.81 -27.87
C GLY A 244 5.69 -13.98 -26.91
N SER A 245 5.20 -15.09 -27.46
CA SER A 245 5.01 -16.35 -26.73
C SER A 245 6.37 -17.00 -26.41
N TYR A 246 6.51 -17.52 -25.19
CA TYR A 246 7.72 -18.17 -24.71
C TYR A 246 7.36 -19.38 -23.84
N GLU A 247 8.20 -20.41 -23.87
CA GLU A 247 8.22 -21.48 -22.88
C GLU A 247 9.48 -21.27 -22.04
N TYR A 248 9.34 -21.29 -20.72
CA TYR A 248 10.49 -21.11 -19.83
C TYR A 248 10.75 -22.38 -19.03
N MET A 249 12.03 -22.62 -18.75
CA MET A 249 12.48 -23.64 -17.82
C MET A 249 13.44 -22.98 -16.84
N ALA A 250 13.19 -23.16 -15.55
CA ALA A 250 14.08 -22.71 -14.49
C ALA A 250 14.62 -23.93 -13.74
N TYR A 251 15.94 -24.03 -13.64
CA TYR A 251 16.59 -25.08 -12.88
C TYR A 251 17.82 -24.52 -12.16
N GLN A 252 18.06 -25.01 -10.96
CA GLN A 252 19.20 -24.63 -10.13
C GLN A 252 20.19 -25.79 -10.07
N THR A 253 21.44 -25.51 -10.43
CA THR A 253 22.55 -26.45 -10.35
C THR A 253 23.64 -25.83 -9.49
N GLU A 254 23.96 -26.47 -8.37
CA GLU A 254 24.92 -25.96 -7.38
C GLU A 254 24.57 -24.53 -6.94
N ASN A 255 25.43 -23.57 -7.25
CA ASN A 255 25.30 -22.16 -6.92
C ASN A 255 24.67 -21.31 -8.04
N ARG A 256 24.11 -21.91 -9.10
CA ARG A 256 23.61 -21.16 -10.26
C ARG A 256 22.16 -21.50 -10.58
N LEU A 257 21.30 -20.50 -10.61
CA LEU A 257 19.95 -20.60 -11.17
C LEU A 257 19.99 -20.17 -12.64
N THR A 258 19.60 -21.08 -13.52
CA THR A 258 19.47 -20.82 -14.96
C THR A 258 18.00 -20.76 -15.33
N VAL A 259 17.58 -19.61 -15.85
CA VAL A 259 16.24 -19.42 -16.41
C VAL A 259 16.39 -19.37 -17.93
N SER A 260 16.03 -20.45 -18.61
CA SER A 260 16.06 -20.55 -20.07
C SER A 260 14.68 -20.23 -20.64
N LEU A 261 14.60 -19.22 -21.51
CA LEU A 261 13.41 -18.86 -22.26
C LEU A 261 13.63 -19.23 -23.71
N LYS A 262 12.84 -20.17 -24.22
CA LYS A 262 12.80 -20.53 -25.64
C LYS A 262 11.48 -20.09 -26.26
N ARG A 263 11.46 -19.81 -27.56
CA ARG A 263 10.19 -19.67 -28.27
C ARG A 263 9.52 -21.06 -28.23
N PRO A 264 8.24 -21.17 -27.85
CA PRO A 264 7.56 -22.44 -27.93
C PRO A 264 7.66 -22.90 -29.37
N GLU A 265 8.04 -24.16 -29.56
CA GLU A 265 7.84 -24.84 -30.83
C GLU A 265 6.36 -24.65 -31.17
N GLU A 266 6.08 -23.81 -32.17
CA GLU A 266 4.74 -23.73 -32.71
C GLU A 266 4.40 -25.13 -33.22
N LYS A 267 3.63 -25.90 -32.43
CA LYS A 267 2.57 -26.72 -33.03
C LYS A 267 1.65 -25.72 -33.72
N SER A 268 2.06 -25.32 -34.92
CA SER A 268 1.48 -24.25 -35.70
C SER A 268 0.04 -24.62 -36.06
N THR A 269 -0.90 -24.13 -35.26
CA THR A 269 -2.34 -24.08 -35.57
C THR A 269 -2.79 -22.67 -35.89
N VAL A 270 -1.88 -21.81 -36.36
CA VAL A 270 -2.23 -20.55 -37.04
C VAL A 270 -1.48 -20.51 -38.37
N LYS A 271 -2.20 -20.86 -39.44
CA LYS A 271 -1.77 -20.73 -40.83
C LYS A 271 -1.64 -19.24 -41.19
N THR A 272 -0.54 -18.61 -40.81
CA THR A 272 0.04 -17.58 -41.69
C THR A 272 0.45 -18.30 -42.97
N ARG A 273 0.14 -17.74 -44.13
CA ARG A 273 0.43 -18.34 -45.46
C ARG A 273 1.93 -18.38 -45.76
N SER A 274 2.73 -19.01 -44.90
CA SER A 274 4.05 -19.52 -45.22
C SER A 274 3.89 -20.80 -46.05
N ALA A 275 4.77 -21.01 -47.01
CA ALA A 275 4.73 -22.17 -47.88
C ALA A 275 4.65 -23.46 -47.04
N PRO A 276 3.71 -24.39 -47.32
CA PRO A 276 3.56 -25.62 -46.55
C PRO A 276 4.88 -26.39 -46.46
N ASN A 277 5.37 -26.64 -45.23
CA ASN A 277 6.51 -27.51 -44.98
C ASN A 277 6.07 -28.97 -45.18
N TYR A 278 6.51 -29.57 -46.28
CA TYR A 278 6.21 -30.95 -46.62
C TYR A 278 7.25 -31.91 -46.02
N SER A 279 6.81 -32.89 -45.23
CA SER A 279 7.66 -33.79 -44.45
C SER A 279 7.37 -35.28 -44.69
N GLY A 280 6.45 -35.59 -45.61
CA GLY A 280 6.06 -36.95 -45.94
C GLY A 280 7.17 -37.79 -46.56
N LYS A 281 7.08 -39.12 -46.41
CA LYS A 281 7.90 -40.08 -47.17
C LYS A 281 7.90 -39.71 -48.66
N LYS A 282 9.09 -39.67 -49.27
CA LYS A 282 9.25 -39.31 -50.69
C LYS A 282 8.69 -40.41 -51.57
N VAL A 283 7.95 -40.00 -52.60
CA VAL A 283 7.33 -40.89 -53.57
C VAL A 283 7.68 -40.39 -54.97
N SER A 284 7.91 -41.33 -55.88
CA SER A 284 8.02 -41.07 -57.31
C SER A 284 6.84 -41.72 -58.00
N LEU A 285 6.05 -40.94 -58.72
CA LEU A 285 4.80 -41.35 -59.37
C LEU A 285 4.82 -40.84 -60.82
N ASP A 286 4.58 -41.69 -61.80
CA ASP A 286 4.42 -41.27 -63.19
C ASP A 286 3.10 -41.82 -63.72
N PHE A 287 2.09 -40.95 -63.82
CA PHE A 287 0.77 -41.30 -64.30
C PHE A 287 0.38 -40.43 -65.49
N GLN A 288 -0.13 -41.08 -66.52
CA GLN A 288 -0.74 -40.44 -67.67
C GLN A 288 -2.22 -40.80 -67.66
N ASP A 289 -3.08 -39.78 -67.64
CA ASP A 289 -4.54 -39.93 -67.74
C ASP A 289 -5.17 -40.92 -66.76
N ILE A 290 -4.90 -40.74 -65.46
CA ILE A 290 -5.46 -41.59 -64.39
C ILE A 290 -6.55 -40.85 -63.61
N GLU A 291 -7.58 -41.56 -63.17
CA GLU A 291 -8.63 -40.99 -62.32
C GLU A 291 -8.05 -40.50 -60.98
N VAL A 292 -8.43 -39.29 -60.58
CA VAL A 292 -7.95 -38.64 -59.34
C VAL A 292 -8.21 -39.52 -58.10
N ARG A 293 -9.36 -40.19 -58.02
CA ARG A 293 -9.71 -41.14 -56.96
C ARG A 293 -8.69 -42.27 -56.85
N ARG A 294 -8.28 -42.83 -57.99
CA ARG A 294 -7.35 -43.96 -58.05
C ARG A 294 -5.93 -43.54 -57.63
N VAL A 295 -5.54 -42.30 -57.97
CA VAL A 295 -4.28 -41.71 -57.48
C VAL A 295 -4.31 -41.49 -55.98
N LEU A 296 -5.41 -40.94 -55.44
CA LEU A 296 -5.57 -40.72 -54.00
C LEU A 296 -5.55 -42.04 -53.21
N GLN A 297 -6.16 -43.09 -53.74
CA GLN A 297 -6.14 -44.44 -53.14
C GLN A 297 -4.73 -45.03 -53.16
N LEU A 298 -4.03 -44.98 -54.29
CA LEU A 298 -2.67 -45.52 -54.39
C LEU A 298 -1.69 -44.75 -53.49
N LEU A 299 -1.89 -43.45 -53.32
CA LEU A 299 -1.15 -42.62 -52.38
C LEU A 299 -1.48 -43.00 -50.92
N ALA A 300 -2.75 -43.33 -50.63
CA ALA A 300 -3.17 -43.83 -49.32
C ALA A 300 -2.55 -45.19 -48.98
N ASP A 301 -2.58 -46.14 -49.92
CA ASP A 301 -2.01 -47.48 -49.80
C ASP A 301 -0.49 -47.43 -49.58
N PHE A 302 0.20 -46.53 -50.29
CA PHE A 302 1.65 -46.36 -50.15
C PHE A 302 2.06 -45.74 -48.80
N THR A 303 1.25 -44.84 -48.27
CA THR A 303 1.57 -44.07 -47.06
C THR A 303 0.96 -44.66 -45.78
N GLY A 304 0.02 -45.60 -45.92
CA GLY A 304 -0.71 -46.24 -44.83
C GLY A 304 -1.73 -45.32 -44.15
N ILE A 305 -2.20 -44.28 -44.83
CA ILE A 305 -3.20 -43.33 -44.28
C ILE A 305 -4.62 -43.77 -44.63
N ASN A 306 -5.54 -43.60 -43.68
CA ASN A 306 -6.96 -43.86 -43.92
C ASN A 306 -7.57 -42.65 -44.64
N LEU A 307 -7.96 -42.82 -45.90
CA LEU A 307 -8.47 -41.75 -46.76
C LEU A 307 -9.80 -42.14 -47.39
N VAL A 308 -10.79 -41.24 -47.32
CA VAL A 308 -12.10 -41.40 -47.94
C VAL A 308 -12.31 -40.28 -48.95
N ALA A 309 -12.41 -40.64 -50.23
CA ALA A 309 -12.73 -39.69 -51.30
C ALA A 309 -14.24 -39.70 -51.56
N ALA A 310 -14.89 -38.53 -51.50
CA ALA A 310 -16.32 -38.40 -51.82
C ALA A 310 -16.62 -38.82 -53.26
N ASP A 311 -17.81 -39.34 -53.55
CA ASP A 311 -18.22 -39.79 -54.89
C ASP A 311 -18.19 -38.65 -55.93
N SER A 312 -18.34 -37.41 -55.45
CA SER A 312 -18.23 -36.15 -56.20
C SER A 312 -16.82 -35.83 -56.72
N VAL A 313 -15.79 -36.55 -56.27
CA VAL A 313 -14.41 -36.40 -56.78
C VAL A 313 -14.31 -37.04 -58.17
N GLN A 314 -14.40 -36.20 -59.20
CA GLN A 314 -14.33 -36.60 -60.62
C GLN A 314 -13.16 -35.93 -61.36
N GLY A 315 -12.68 -36.61 -62.40
CA GLY A 315 -11.66 -36.11 -63.32
C GLY A 315 -10.42 -36.99 -63.41
N ASN A 316 -9.70 -36.81 -64.51
CA ASN A 316 -8.40 -37.41 -64.78
C ASN A 316 -7.27 -36.42 -64.44
N ILE A 317 -6.13 -36.93 -64.04
CA ILE A 317 -4.92 -36.15 -63.80
C ILE A 317 -3.74 -36.84 -64.46
N THR A 318 -2.91 -36.05 -65.13
CA THR A 318 -1.60 -36.48 -65.63
C THR A 318 -0.56 -35.83 -64.74
N LEU A 319 0.27 -36.65 -64.10
CA LEU A 319 1.18 -36.20 -63.05
C LEU A 319 2.46 -37.02 -63.08
N ARG A 320 3.60 -36.32 -63.17
CA ARG A 320 4.93 -36.92 -63.02
C ARG A 320 5.63 -36.24 -61.84
N LEU A 321 5.85 -37.00 -60.76
CA LEU A 321 6.54 -36.59 -59.56
C LEU A 321 7.78 -37.48 -59.37
N LYS A 322 8.91 -36.87 -59.04
CA LYS A 322 10.15 -37.58 -58.73
C LYS A 322 10.68 -37.11 -57.39
N ASP A 323 10.88 -38.03 -56.45
CA ASP A 323 11.39 -37.77 -55.10
C ASP A 323 10.64 -36.68 -54.34
N VAL A 324 9.31 -36.62 -54.49
CA VAL A 324 8.45 -35.60 -53.87
C VAL A 324 7.78 -36.18 -52.61
N PRO A 325 7.82 -35.49 -51.46
CA PRO A 325 7.06 -35.88 -50.27
C PRO A 325 5.57 -36.13 -50.57
N TRP A 326 4.97 -37.20 -50.03
CA TRP A 326 3.59 -37.56 -50.36
C TRP A 326 2.56 -36.49 -49.97
N ASP A 327 2.82 -35.70 -48.93
CA ASP A 327 1.97 -34.61 -48.48
C ASP A 327 2.02 -33.41 -49.44
N GLN A 328 3.17 -33.18 -50.07
CA GLN A 328 3.33 -32.27 -51.21
C GLN A 328 2.58 -32.79 -52.43
N ALA A 329 2.74 -34.07 -52.76
CA ALA A 329 2.04 -34.71 -53.86
C ALA A 329 0.51 -34.59 -53.68
N LEU A 330 0.00 -34.88 -52.48
CA LEU A 330 -1.40 -34.76 -52.14
C LEU A 330 -1.91 -33.32 -52.28
N ASP A 331 -1.19 -32.33 -51.75
CA ASP A 331 -1.58 -30.92 -51.84
C ASP A 331 -1.61 -30.41 -53.30
N ILE A 332 -0.66 -30.85 -54.14
CA ILE A 332 -0.66 -30.54 -55.58
C ILE A 332 -1.89 -31.15 -56.26
N ILE A 333 -2.22 -32.40 -55.97
CA ILE A 333 -3.41 -33.08 -56.52
C ILE A 333 -4.70 -32.36 -56.09
N LEU A 334 -4.79 -31.99 -54.81
CA LEU A 334 -5.96 -31.29 -54.28
C LEU A 334 -6.13 -29.89 -54.92
N LYS A 335 -5.06 -29.10 -55.01
CA LYS A 335 -5.07 -27.76 -55.62
C LYS A 335 -5.39 -27.77 -57.12
N THR A 336 -4.83 -28.71 -57.88
CA THR A 336 -5.05 -28.80 -59.33
C THR A 336 -6.49 -29.16 -59.71
N LYS A 337 -7.23 -29.81 -58.81
CA LYS A 337 -8.63 -30.22 -59.02
C LYS A 337 -9.64 -29.51 -58.11
N ASN A 338 -9.23 -28.43 -57.43
CA ASN A 338 -10.07 -27.65 -56.52
C ASN A 338 -10.77 -28.49 -55.43
N LEU A 339 -10.04 -29.49 -54.93
CA LEU A 339 -10.45 -30.34 -53.82
C LEU A 339 -9.79 -29.82 -52.53
N ASP A 340 -10.39 -30.13 -51.39
CA ASP A 340 -9.80 -29.84 -50.09
C ASP A 340 -9.98 -31.04 -49.16
N LYS A 341 -9.26 -31.05 -48.04
CA LYS A 341 -9.24 -32.15 -47.08
C LYS A 341 -9.73 -31.70 -45.71
N ARG A 342 -10.47 -32.57 -45.03
CA ARG A 342 -10.78 -32.47 -43.59
C ARG A 342 -10.23 -33.68 -42.87
N ARG A 343 -9.60 -33.44 -41.74
CA ARG A 343 -9.05 -34.51 -40.92
C ARG A 343 -9.91 -34.65 -39.68
N ASN A 344 -10.63 -35.76 -39.60
CA ASN A 344 -11.38 -36.13 -38.41
C ASN A 344 -10.64 -37.31 -37.75
N GLY A 345 -9.75 -36.98 -36.81
CA GLY A 345 -8.89 -37.96 -36.14
C GLY A 345 -7.90 -38.63 -37.11
N ASP A 346 -8.08 -39.94 -37.30
CA ASP A 346 -7.21 -40.80 -38.12
C ASP A 346 -7.63 -40.88 -39.60
N VAL A 347 -8.83 -40.40 -39.94
CA VAL A 347 -9.38 -40.46 -41.30
C VAL A 347 -9.30 -39.09 -41.97
N ILE A 348 -8.84 -39.06 -43.22
CA ILE A 348 -8.82 -37.88 -44.08
C ILE A 348 -9.97 -37.97 -45.08
N TRP A 349 -10.93 -37.05 -44.97
CA TRP A 349 -12.02 -36.89 -45.92
C TRP A 349 -11.64 -35.88 -46.99
N ILE A 350 -11.76 -36.27 -48.27
CA ILE A 350 -11.45 -35.42 -49.43
C ILE A 350 -12.71 -35.25 -50.26
N ALA A 351 -13.08 -33.99 -50.48
CA ALA A 351 -14.24 -33.61 -51.28
C ALA A 351 -13.98 -32.25 -51.98
N PRO A 352 -14.80 -31.88 -52.97
CA PRO A 352 -14.75 -30.53 -53.54
C PRO A 352 -14.97 -29.45 -52.48
N VAL A 353 -14.26 -28.32 -52.60
CA VAL A 353 -14.30 -27.20 -51.64
C VAL A 353 -15.74 -26.73 -51.34
N ALA A 354 -16.60 -26.69 -52.36
CA ALA A 354 -17.99 -26.25 -52.22
C ALA A 354 -18.84 -27.19 -51.34
N GLU A 355 -18.58 -28.50 -51.40
CA GLU A 355 -19.31 -29.50 -50.60
C GLU A 355 -18.90 -29.41 -49.12
N LEU A 356 -17.60 -29.21 -48.87
CA LEU A 356 -17.06 -29.05 -47.51
C LEU A 356 -17.58 -27.78 -46.82
N ILE A 357 -17.60 -26.65 -47.53
CA ILE A 357 -18.16 -25.40 -47.00
C ILE A 357 -19.64 -25.56 -46.67
N LYS A 358 -20.40 -26.21 -47.56
CA LYS A 358 -21.82 -26.47 -47.34
C LYS A 358 -22.06 -27.36 -46.12
N ALA A 359 -21.27 -28.42 -45.95
CA ALA A 359 -21.35 -29.31 -44.79
C ALA A 359 -21.02 -28.59 -43.48
N GLU A 360 -19.99 -27.73 -43.47
CA GLU A 360 -19.65 -26.89 -42.31
C GLU A 360 -20.74 -25.87 -41.98
N GLU A 361 -21.35 -25.26 -43.00
CA GLU A 361 -22.45 -24.32 -42.82
C GLU A 361 -23.70 -25.02 -42.26
N GLU A 362 -24.01 -26.22 -42.75
CA GLU A 362 -25.10 -27.06 -42.23
C GLU A 362 -24.83 -27.53 -40.79
N GLU A 363 -23.60 -27.93 -40.47
CA GLU A 363 -23.20 -28.29 -39.11
C GLU A 363 -23.30 -27.08 -38.15
N ALA A 364 -22.80 -25.92 -38.56
CA ALA A 364 -22.94 -24.68 -37.78
C ALA A 364 -24.41 -24.28 -37.59
N LYS A 365 -25.25 -24.42 -38.62
CA LYS A 365 -26.70 -24.21 -38.54
C LYS A 365 -27.36 -25.23 -37.61
N ALA A 366 -26.95 -26.50 -37.64
CA ALA A 366 -27.47 -27.55 -36.76
C ALA A 366 -27.07 -27.29 -35.30
N ILE A 367 -25.85 -26.82 -35.04
CA ILE A 367 -25.41 -26.38 -33.70
C ILE A 367 -26.21 -25.16 -33.23
N ALA A 368 -26.44 -24.18 -34.11
CA ALA A 368 -27.27 -23.01 -33.80
C ALA A 368 -28.74 -23.37 -33.55
N GLN A 369 -29.31 -24.28 -34.34
CA GLN A 369 -30.66 -24.79 -34.20
C GLN A 369 -30.82 -25.61 -32.92
N SER A 370 -29.90 -26.53 -32.64
CA SER A 370 -29.91 -27.30 -31.39
C SER A 370 -29.80 -26.39 -30.17
N THR A 371 -28.93 -25.36 -30.20
CA THR A 371 -28.85 -24.35 -29.14
C THR A 371 -30.17 -23.58 -28.95
N ARG A 372 -30.90 -23.27 -30.04
CA ARG A 372 -32.23 -22.63 -29.98
C ARG A 372 -33.34 -23.56 -29.46
N LEU A 373 -33.20 -24.86 -29.68
CA LEU A 373 -34.15 -25.91 -29.29
C LEU A 373 -33.90 -26.43 -27.87
N MET A 374 -32.84 -26.00 -27.19
CA MET A 374 -32.62 -26.34 -25.79
C MET A 374 -33.77 -25.81 -24.90
N PRO A 375 -34.22 -26.60 -23.91
CA PRO A 375 -35.26 -26.16 -23.00
C PRO A 375 -34.75 -25.02 -22.12
N LEU A 376 -35.59 -23.99 -21.97
CA LEU A 376 -35.37 -22.90 -21.03
C LEU A 376 -35.79 -23.34 -19.63
N GLN A 377 -35.02 -22.94 -18.62
CA GLN A 377 -35.30 -23.18 -17.22
C GLN A 377 -35.37 -21.84 -16.49
N THR A 378 -36.34 -21.72 -15.58
CA THR A 378 -36.46 -20.55 -14.70
C THR A 378 -35.83 -20.86 -13.36
N GLU A 379 -34.98 -19.95 -12.88
CA GLU A 379 -34.39 -20.02 -11.55
C GLU A 379 -34.63 -18.74 -10.76
N TYR A 380 -34.76 -18.92 -9.45
CA TYR A 380 -34.90 -17.87 -8.47
C TYR A 380 -33.64 -17.84 -7.62
N ILE A 381 -32.87 -16.76 -7.72
CA ILE A 381 -31.64 -16.56 -6.95
C ILE A 381 -31.84 -15.37 -6.02
N GLN A 382 -31.87 -15.65 -4.71
CA GLN A 382 -31.93 -14.60 -3.70
C GLN A 382 -30.52 -14.09 -3.41
N LEU A 383 -30.35 -12.76 -3.42
CA LEU A 383 -29.09 -12.11 -3.09
C LEU A 383 -29.09 -11.64 -1.63
N ASN A 384 -27.97 -11.81 -0.94
CA ASN A 384 -27.86 -11.49 0.48
C ASN A 384 -27.25 -10.12 0.75
N TYR A 385 -26.23 -9.73 -0.01
CA TYR A 385 -25.46 -8.50 0.21
C TYR A 385 -25.61 -7.52 -0.96
N ALA A 386 -25.53 -8.00 -2.20
CA ALA A 386 -25.69 -7.19 -3.39
C ALA A 386 -27.17 -6.87 -3.67
N LYS A 387 -27.43 -5.71 -4.29
CA LYS A 387 -28.77 -5.33 -4.75
C LYS A 387 -29.08 -6.00 -6.09
N ALA A 388 -30.24 -6.65 -6.19
CA ALA A 388 -30.73 -7.29 -7.42
C ALA A 388 -30.77 -6.33 -8.62
N VAL A 389 -31.15 -5.07 -8.39
CA VAL A 389 -31.19 -4.01 -9.41
C VAL A 389 -29.81 -3.78 -10.04
N ASP A 390 -28.74 -3.81 -9.25
CA ASP A 390 -27.39 -3.52 -9.74
C ASP A 390 -26.82 -4.73 -10.49
N ILE A 391 -27.12 -5.96 -10.03
CA ILE A 391 -26.74 -7.20 -10.72
C ILE A 391 -27.48 -7.36 -12.06
N GLU A 392 -28.78 -7.03 -12.11
CA GLU A 392 -29.56 -7.03 -13.36
C GLU A 392 -28.92 -6.11 -14.41
N LYS A 393 -28.53 -4.89 -14.00
CA LYS A 393 -27.84 -3.95 -14.89
C LYS A 393 -26.54 -4.54 -15.42
N LEU A 394 -25.73 -5.19 -14.59
CA LEU A 394 -24.48 -5.83 -15.03
C LEU A 394 -24.73 -6.95 -16.05
N ILE A 395 -25.73 -7.80 -15.79
CA ILE A 395 -26.09 -8.93 -16.65
C ILE A 395 -26.66 -8.46 -18.00
N THR A 396 -27.46 -7.39 -18.00
CA THR A 396 -28.08 -6.83 -19.20
C THR A 396 -27.18 -5.88 -19.97
N GLN A 397 -26.24 -5.19 -19.32
CA GLN A 397 -25.23 -4.35 -20.00
C GLN A 397 -24.36 -5.17 -20.96
N GLY A 398 -24.09 -6.44 -20.65
CA GLY A 398 -23.41 -7.37 -21.55
C GLY A 398 -24.14 -7.62 -22.89
N ARG A 399 -25.44 -7.35 -22.97
CA ARG A 399 -26.23 -7.41 -24.22
C ARG A 399 -26.16 -6.14 -25.06
N ASN A 400 -25.84 -5.00 -24.44
CA ASN A 400 -25.94 -3.67 -25.06
C ASN A 400 -24.58 -3.05 -25.44
N SER A 401 -23.47 -3.78 -25.31
CA SER A 401 -22.16 -3.29 -25.79
C SER A 401 -22.04 -3.20 -27.32
N GLY A 402 -23.11 -3.51 -28.05
CA GLY A 402 -23.25 -3.37 -29.49
C GLY A 402 -24.25 -2.30 -29.95
N ASN A 403 -24.70 -1.34 -29.14
CA ASN A 403 -25.43 -0.19 -29.72
C ASN A 403 -25.48 1.04 -28.80
N GLY A 404 -24.54 1.96 -29.01
CA GLY A 404 -24.57 3.32 -28.51
C GLY A 404 -24.60 4.33 -29.65
N SER A 405 -25.53 4.19 -30.61
CA SER A 405 -25.90 5.31 -31.47
C SER A 405 -27.34 5.15 -31.95
N ALA A 406 -28.22 5.93 -31.33
CA ALA A 406 -29.54 6.21 -31.84
C ALA A 406 -29.42 6.92 -33.20
N ASN A 407 -29.72 6.21 -34.28
CA ASN A 407 -30.53 6.75 -35.37
C ASN A 407 -31.03 5.61 -36.25
N GLY A 408 -32.33 5.60 -36.49
CA GLY A 408 -33.01 4.54 -37.21
C GLY A 408 -32.54 4.40 -38.66
N ALA A 409 -32.33 3.16 -39.08
CA ALA A 409 -32.66 2.65 -40.40
C ALA A 409 -32.47 1.13 -40.39
N SER A 410 -33.41 0.45 -41.04
CA SER A 410 -33.35 -0.92 -41.56
C SER A 410 -31.94 -1.47 -41.79
N ASN A 411 -31.68 -2.70 -41.34
CA ASN A 411 -31.36 -3.80 -42.27
C ASN A 411 -31.24 -5.13 -41.53
N ASN A 412 -31.99 -6.12 -42.02
CA ASN A 412 -31.70 -7.54 -41.88
C ASN A 412 -30.21 -7.76 -42.17
N THR A 413 -29.40 -7.92 -41.13
CA THR A 413 -28.02 -8.38 -41.23
C THR A 413 -27.85 -9.53 -40.26
N GLU A 414 -27.29 -10.60 -40.80
CA GLU A 414 -27.37 -11.96 -40.29
C GLU A 414 -26.74 -12.13 -38.90
N ALA A 415 -27.46 -12.89 -38.09
CA ALA A 415 -27.21 -13.15 -36.67
C ALA A 415 -26.03 -14.11 -36.43
N LEU A 416 -24.80 -13.72 -36.80
CA LEU A 416 -23.58 -14.49 -36.46
C LEU A 416 -22.52 -13.69 -35.67
N GLY A 417 -22.78 -12.44 -35.29
CA GLY A 417 -21.81 -11.59 -34.59
C GLY A 417 -22.07 -11.27 -33.11
N ASP A 418 -23.28 -11.48 -32.58
CA ASP A 418 -23.76 -10.81 -31.35
C ASP A 418 -23.80 -11.68 -30.07
N SER A 419 -23.00 -12.76 -30.00
CA SER A 419 -23.17 -13.78 -28.93
C SER A 419 -21.90 -14.12 -28.14
N VAL A 420 -20.75 -13.51 -28.45
CA VAL A 420 -19.49 -13.88 -27.79
C VAL A 420 -19.30 -13.16 -26.43
N GLY A 421 -20.14 -12.16 -26.11
CA GLY A 421 -20.06 -11.41 -24.84
C GLY A 421 -21.36 -11.39 -24.00
N SER A 422 -22.49 -11.85 -24.53
CA SER A 422 -23.76 -11.83 -23.79
C SER A 422 -23.81 -12.96 -22.76
N LEU A 423 -24.02 -12.59 -21.50
CA LEU A 423 -24.19 -13.54 -20.38
C LEU A 423 -25.52 -14.29 -20.46
N LEU A 424 -26.51 -13.76 -21.18
CA LEU A 424 -27.75 -14.46 -21.48
C LEU A 424 -27.75 -15.02 -22.90
N SER A 425 -28.52 -16.08 -23.13
CA SER A 425 -28.83 -16.56 -24.48
C SER A 425 -29.74 -15.57 -25.24
N PRO A 426 -29.90 -15.68 -26.57
CA PRO A 426 -30.81 -14.82 -27.33
C PRO A 426 -32.28 -14.87 -26.85
N ARG A 427 -32.68 -15.96 -26.18
CA ARG A 427 -34.05 -16.15 -25.65
C ARG A 427 -34.14 -15.90 -24.15
N GLY A 428 -33.02 -15.64 -23.49
CA GLY A 428 -32.96 -15.49 -22.04
C GLY A 428 -33.63 -14.20 -21.58
N THR A 429 -34.36 -14.24 -20.47
CA THR A 429 -34.91 -13.05 -19.82
C THR A 429 -34.49 -13.02 -18.36
N ILE A 430 -34.36 -11.81 -17.82
CA ILE A 430 -34.09 -11.56 -16.41
C ILE A 430 -35.15 -10.58 -15.92
N SER A 431 -35.65 -10.82 -14.72
CA SER A 431 -36.57 -9.94 -14.01
C SER A 431 -36.17 -9.94 -12.54
N ILE A 432 -36.54 -8.89 -11.82
CA ILE A 432 -36.21 -8.74 -10.40
C ILE A 432 -37.48 -8.61 -9.57
N ASP A 433 -37.46 -9.18 -8.37
CA ASP A 433 -38.40 -8.83 -7.29
C ASP A 433 -37.65 -7.99 -6.25
N PRO A 434 -37.79 -6.65 -6.26
CA PRO A 434 -37.09 -5.76 -5.33
C PRO A 434 -37.50 -5.99 -3.87
N ARG A 435 -38.71 -6.49 -3.62
CA ARG A 435 -39.23 -6.70 -2.26
C ARG A 435 -38.51 -7.84 -1.56
N THR A 436 -38.11 -8.87 -2.31
CA THR A 436 -37.41 -10.06 -1.77
C THR A 436 -35.93 -10.09 -2.13
N ASN A 437 -35.43 -9.10 -2.87
CA ASN A 437 -34.07 -9.06 -3.43
C ASN A 437 -33.73 -10.34 -4.23
N THR A 438 -34.69 -10.81 -5.03
CA THR A 438 -34.58 -12.05 -5.81
C THR A 438 -34.43 -11.73 -7.30
N LEU A 439 -33.47 -12.38 -7.95
CA LEU A 439 -33.32 -12.43 -9.40
C LEU A 439 -34.10 -13.62 -9.95
N ILE A 440 -34.98 -13.37 -10.93
CA ILE A 440 -35.74 -14.38 -11.66
C ILE A 440 -35.12 -14.46 -13.06
N ILE A 441 -34.38 -15.53 -13.32
CA ILE A 441 -33.65 -15.71 -14.58
C ILE A 441 -34.28 -16.86 -15.33
N ASN A 442 -34.62 -16.65 -16.60
CA ASN A 442 -35.10 -17.68 -17.51
C ASN A 442 -34.08 -17.86 -18.64
N ASP A 443 -33.33 -18.96 -18.66
CA ASP A 443 -32.32 -19.23 -19.68
C ASP A 443 -32.01 -20.74 -19.81
N THR A 444 -31.11 -21.12 -20.72
CA THR A 444 -30.53 -22.46 -20.84
C THR A 444 -29.68 -22.81 -19.62
N ALA A 445 -29.66 -24.09 -19.25
CA ALA A 445 -28.94 -24.58 -18.05
C ALA A 445 -27.45 -24.18 -18.04
N GLN A 446 -26.78 -24.19 -19.19
CA GLN A 446 -25.36 -23.82 -19.30
C GLN A 446 -25.09 -22.35 -18.94
N LYS A 447 -25.98 -21.43 -19.37
CA LYS A 447 -25.87 -20.00 -19.06
C LYS A 447 -26.25 -19.72 -17.60
N LEU A 448 -27.25 -20.42 -17.10
CA LEU A 448 -27.70 -20.32 -15.73
C LEU A 448 -26.58 -20.68 -14.72
N ASP A 449 -25.84 -21.76 -14.98
CA ASP A 449 -24.66 -22.13 -14.17
C ASP A 449 -23.51 -21.12 -14.26
N GLN A 450 -23.33 -20.45 -15.40
CA GLN A 450 -22.36 -19.36 -15.53
C GLN A 450 -22.76 -18.15 -14.68
N ILE A 451 -24.05 -17.79 -14.70
CA ILE A 451 -24.59 -16.68 -13.91
C ILE A 451 -24.49 -16.98 -12.42
N ARG A 452 -24.81 -18.20 -11.97
CA ARG A 452 -24.62 -18.63 -10.57
C ARG A 452 -23.19 -18.43 -10.08
N ARG A 453 -22.20 -18.97 -10.81
CA ARG A 453 -20.78 -18.82 -10.45
C ARG A 453 -20.35 -17.36 -10.38
N MET A 454 -20.89 -16.49 -11.23
CA MET A 454 -20.60 -15.07 -11.17
C MET A 454 -21.25 -14.41 -9.95
N ILE A 455 -22.51 -14.73 -9.66
CA ILE A 455 -23.22 -14.22 -8.48
C ILE A 455 -22.49 -14.63 -7.19
N ASP A 456 -22.06 -15.88 -7.08
CA ASP A 456 -21.31 -16.38 -5.91
C ASP A 456 -20.01 -15.59 -5.65
N LEU A 457 -19.37 -15.08 -6.71
CA LEU A 457 -18.16 -14.26 -6.60
C LEU A 457 -18.46 -12.79 -6.26
N LEU A 458 -19.64 -12.28 -6.61
CA LEU A 458 -20.02 -10.88 -6.45
C LEU A 458 -20.82 -10.62 -5.16
N ASP A 459 -21.63 -11.58 -4.70
CA ASP A 459 -22.47 -11.45 -3.51
C ASP A 459 -21.67 -11.69 -2.23
N VAL A 460 -20.70 -10.81 -1.99
CA VAL A 460 -19.85 -10.81 -0.79
C VAL A 460 -20.17 -9.61 0.10
N ALA A 461 -20.03 -9.78 1.41
CA ALA A 461 -20.22 -8.71 2.38
C ALA A 461 -19.20 -7.59 2.15
N VAL A 462 -19.69 -6.34 2.03
CA VAL A 462 -18.83 -5.16 1.95
C VAL A 462 -18.25 -4.81 3.32
N LYS A 463 -16.96 -4.49 3.35
CA LYS A 463 -16.32 -4.00 4.57
C LYS A 463 -16.80 -2.59 4.90
N GLN A 464 -16.82 -2.26 6.18
CA GLN A 464 -17.16 -0.92 6.66
C GLN A 464 -15.89 -0.16 7.05
N VAL A 465 -15.90 1.15 6.82
CA VAL A 465 -14.82 2.07 7.16
C VAL A 465 -15.37 3.15 8.07
N MET A 466 -14.77 3.28 9.24
CA MET A 466 -14.95 4.42 10.14
C MET A 466 -13.93 5.49 9.77
N VAL A 467 -14.39 6.71 9.56
CA VAL A 467 -13.52 7.86 9.27
C VAL A 467 -13.70 8.87 10.38
N GLU A 468 -12.60 9.22 11.03
CA GLU A 468 -12.52 10.26 12.05
C GLU A 468 -11.67 11.41 11.49
N ALA A 469 -12.22 12.62 11.44
CA ALA A 469 -11.43 13.82 11.20
C ALA A 469 -11.21 14.54 12.53
N ARG A 470 -10.04 15.16 12.71
CA ARG A 470 -9.74 16.04 13.85
C ARG A 470 -9.32 17.40 13.33
N ILE A 471 -10.06 18.43 13.71
CA ILE A 471 -9.75 19.81 13.37
C ILE A 471 -9.28 20.47 14.65
N VAL A 472 -8.03 20.90 14.67
CA VAL A 472 -7.38 21.54 15.82
C VAL A 472 -7.14 22.99 15.46
N ARG A 473 -7.69 23.91 16.25
CA ARG A 473 -7.45 25.34 16.14
C ARG A 473 -6.79 25.83 17.41
N ALA A 474 -5.57 26.31 17.30
CA ALA A 474 -4.82 26.95 18.38
C ALA A 474 -4.71 28.46 18.10
N SER A 475 -4.88 29.26 19.15
CA SER A 475 -4.69 30.71 19.10
C SER A 475 -3.88 31.16 20.32
N THR A 476 -2.86 31.98 20.07
CA THR A 476 -2.12 32.67 21.13
C THR A 476 -2.13 34.16 20.86
N ASP A 477 -2.66 34.93 21.80
CA ASP A 477 -2.76 36.39 21.70
C ASP A 477 -1.86 37.00 22.77
N PHE A 478 -0.93 37.87 22.37
CA PHE A 478 -0.05 38.59 23.27
C PHE A 478 -0.25 40.09 23.07
N THR A 479 -0.53 40.82 24.14
CA THR A 479 -0.65 42.28 24.12
C THR A 479 0.18 42.90 25.23
N LYS A 480 1.00 43.89 24.87
CA LYS A 480 1.81 44.66 25.81
C LYS A 480 1.73 46.14 25.48
N GLU A 481 1.24 46.93 26.43
CA GLU A 481 1.15 48.37 26.32
C GLU A 481 1.79 49.05 27.53
N MET A 482 2.49 50.14 27.28
CA MET A 482 3.01 51.01 28.33
C MET A 482 2.84 52.46 27.90
N GLY A 483 2.35 53.29 28.81
CA GLY A 483 1.98 54.67 28.55
C GLY A 483 2.15 55.54 29.78
N VAL A 484 2.12 56.84 29.55
CA VAL A 484 2.36 57.84 30.57
C VAL A 484 1.41 59.01 30.37
N LYS A 485 0.87 59.51 31.47
CA LYS A 485 0.17 60.78 31.51
C LYS A 485 0.89 61.68 32.48
N TRP A 486 1.20 62.91 32.12
CA TRP A 486 1.68 63.88 33.09
C TRP A 486 1.33 65.30 32.69
N GLY A 487 1.19 66.14 33.71
CA GLY A 487 0.86 67.54 33.57
C GLY A 487 1.60 68.37 34.60
N ILE A 488 1.96 69.58 34.20
CA ILE A 488 2.54 70.60 35.05
C ILE A 488 1.58 71.78 35.04
N LEU A 489 1.26 72.27 36.24
CA LEU A 489 0.52 73.50 36.44
C LEU A 489 1.36 74.42 37.30
N SER A 490 1.48 75.69 36.91
CA SER A 490 2.15 76.70 37.72
C SER A 490 1.46 78.06 37.61
N GLN A 491 1.23 78.68 38.76
CA GLN A 491 0.64 80.02 38.92
C GLN A 491 1.72 81.08 39.21
N GLY A 492 2.89 80.93 38.61
CA GLY A 492 4.03 81.82 38.80
C GLY A 492 5.13 81.21 39.67
N ILE A 493 6.33 81.77 39.55
CA ILE A 493 7.51 81.36 40.33
C ILE A 493 7.87 82.53 41.23
N THR A 494 7.79 82.33 42.56
CA THR A 494 8.28 83.27 43.59
C THR A 494 7.78 84.73 43.42
N ARG A 495 6.52 84.99 43.80
CA ARG A 495 5.88 86.33 43.80
C ARG A 495 5.64 86.98 42.43
N ASN A 496 5.88 86.28 41.32
CA ASN A 496 5.55 86.76 39.97
C ASN A 496 4.37 85.99 39.37
N ASN A 497 3.17 86.55 39.44
CA ASN A 497 1.92 85.98 38.93
C ASN A 497 1.73 86.18 37.40
N SER A 498 2.77 86.59 36.67
CA SER A 498 2.67 86.90 35.22
C SER A 498 3.01 85.72 34.30
N LEU A 499 3.51 84.60 34.84
CA LEU A 499 3.89 83.41 34.06
C LEU A 499 3.03 82.23 34.50
N LEU A 500 2.10 81.83 33.64
CA LEU A 500 1.23 80.67 33.84
C LEU A 500 1.71 79.53 32.96
N VAL A 501 1.78 78.32 33.53
CA VAL A 501 2.13 77.09 32.80
C VAL A 501 1.02 76.09 33.01
N GLY A 502 0.56 75.44 31.95
CA GLY A 502 -0.53 74.47 31.97
C GLY A 502 -0.48 73.54 30.75
N GLY A 503 -1.34 72.52 30.76
CA GLY A 503 -1.48 71.53 29.68
C GLY A 503 -2.28 72.03 28.47
N SER A 504 -3.17 73.00 28.67
CA SER A 504 -4.05 73.55 27.65
C SER A 504 -4.30 75.06 27.85
N GLU A 505 -4.79 75.74 26.80
CA GLU A 505 -5.23 77.13 26.90
C GLU A 505 -6.35 77.30 27.95
N THR A 506 -7.30 76.37 28.02
CA THR A 506 -8.37 76.38 29.03
C THR A 506 -7.80 76.33 30.45
N THR A 507 -6.78 75.50 30.69
CA THR A 507 -6.13 75.45 32.00
C THR A 507 -5.37 76.72 32.35
N LEU A 508 -4.85 77.46 31.36
CA LEU A 508 -4.22 78.76 31.59
C LEU A 508 -5.25 79.83 31.98
N TRP A 509 -6.43 79.84 31.33
CA TRP A 509 -7.53 80.73 31.70
C TRP A 509 -8.07 80.44 33.09
N ASN A 510 -8.26 79.16 33.43
CA ASN A 510 -8.69 78.73 34.76
C ASN A 510 -7.66 79.02 35.86
N LEU A 511 -6.37 79.18 35.50
CA LEU A 511 -5.29 79.56 36.42
C LEU A 511 -5.12 81.07 36.55
N ARG A 512 -5.68 81.87 35.64
CA ARG A 512 -5.53 83.33 35.59
C ARG A 512 -6.50 84.04 36.51
N ASP A 513 -7.77 83.64 36.44
CA ASP A 513 -8.87 84.26 37.18
C ASP A 513 -9.46 83.23 38.15
N PRO A 514 -9.15 83.29 39.46
CA PRO A 514 -9.77 82.43 40.45
C PRO A 514 -11.27 82.76 40.58
N ASP A 515 -12.06 81.79 41.06
CA ASP A 515 -13.48 82.02 41.36
C ASP A 515 -13.65 83.04 42.51
N ASP A 516 -14.91 83.46 42.76
CA ASP A 516 -15.26 84.42 43.81
C ASP A 516 -14.83 83.97 45.24
N GLU A 517 -14.45 82.70 45.41
CA GLU A 517 -13.95 82.10 46.65
C GLU A 517 -12.41 81.97 46.68
N GLY A 518 -11.72 82.44 45.64
CA GLY A 518 -10.26 82.37 45.52
C GLY A 518 -9.72 80.98 45.15
N LYS A 519 -10.56 80.09 44.63
CA LYS A 519 -10.20 78.73 44.22
C LYS A 519 -10.00 78.66 42.70
N TYR A 520 -9.16 77.73 42.29
CA TYR A 520 -8.91 77.43 40.89
C TYR A 520 -9.53 76.09 40.52
N THR A 521 -10.33 76.06 39.46
CA THR A 521 -10.98 74.85 38.95
C THR A 521 -10.11 74.19 37.89
N ILE A 522 -9.46 73.09 38.26
CA ILE A 522 -8.63 72.31 37.33
C ILE A 522 -9.49 71.25 36.65
N GLU A 523 -9.70 71.41 35.34
CA GLU A 523 -10.39 70.42 34.51
C GLU A 523 -9.44 69.28 34.10
N ARG A 524 -9.81 68.04 34.44
CA ARG A 524 -9.10 66.82 34.05
C ARG A 524 -9.88 66.13 32.93
N PRO A 525 -9.23 65.65 31.85
CA PRO A 525 -7.78 65.49 31.62
C PRO A 525 -7.08 66.69 30.97
N GLN A 526 -7.74 67.84 30.79
CA GLN A 526 -7.23 68.99 30.02
C GLN A 526 -5.96 69.61 30.62
N ASN A 527 -5.72 69.38 31.92
CA ASN A 527 -4.52 69.81 32.63
C ASN A 527 -3.23 69.06 32.27
N LEU A 528 -3.32 67.92 31.55
CA LEU A 528 -2.17 67.11 31.20
C LEU A 528 -1.41 67.69 29.99
N ASN A 529 -0.09 67.79 30.08
CA ASN A 529 0.78 68.16 28.96
C ASN A 529 1.02 66.97 28.02
N VAL A 530 1.08 65.77 28.59
CA VAL A 530 1.21 64.50 27.86
C VAL A 530 0.09 63.60 28.32
N ASP A 531 -0.80 63.21 27.41
CA ASP A 531 -1.87 62.25 27.66
C ASP A 531 -1.67 61.01 26.78
N LEU A 532 -0.67 60.20 27.13
CA LEU A 532 -0.26 59.01 26.40
C LEU A 532 -0.45 57.75 27.27
N GLY A 533 -1.46 57.74 28.14
CA GLY A 533 -1.76 56.58 28.97
C GLY A 533 -2.38 55.42 28.18
N VAL A 534 -2.31 54.21 28.74
CA VAL A 534 -2.91 53.01 28.18
C VAL A 534 -4.44 53.09 28.28
N THR A 535 -5.13 52.88 27.16
CA THR A 535 -6.60 52.93 27.07
C THR A 535 -7.26 51.54 27.12
N ALA A 536 -6.47 50.47 27.04
CA ALA A 536 -6.97 49.10 27.07
C ALA A 536 -7.56 48.74 28.44
N PRO A 537 -8.71 48.02 28.48
CA PRO A 537 -9.29 47.51 29.72
C PRO A 537 -8.31 46.63 30.50
N GLY A 538 -8.29 46.75 31.83
CA GLY A 538 -7.39 45.98 32.71
C GLY A 538 -5.97 46.56 32.85
N ALA A 539 -5.67 47.71 32.26
CA ALA A 539 -4.40 48.39 32.47
C ALA A 539 -4.22 48.85 33.93
N SER A 540 -3.06 48.50 34.50
CA SER A 540 -2.67 48.95 35.84
C SER A 540 -2.08 50.35 35.76
N ARG A 541 -2.42 51.21 36.73
CA ARG A 541 -1.97 52.61 36.78
C ARG A 541 -1.43 52.98 38.15
N ILE A 542 -0.39 53.80 38.19
CA ILE A 542 0.17 54.39 39.40
C ILE A 542 0.38 55.88 39.16
N ALA A 543 -0.16 56.72 40.05
CA ALA A 543 -0.09 58.17 39.93
C ALA A 543 0.69 58.79 41.10
N PHE A 544 1.54 59.77 40.78
CA PHE A 544 2.30 60.59 41.71
C PHE A 544 1.86 62.04 41.52
N GLY A 545 1.52 62.71 42.62
CA GLY A 545 1.15 64.12 42.62
C GLY A 545 2.06 64.89 43.59
N LEU A 546 2.65 65.99 43.12
CA LEU A 546 3.37 66.94 43.96
C LEU A 546 2.58 68.25 43.99
N ILE A 547 2.00 68.59 45.15
CA ILE A 547 0.98 69.66 45.27
C ILE A 547 1.43 70.83 46.20
N SER A 548 2.52 70.67 46.97
CA SER A 548 2.81 71.56 48.13
C SER A 548 3.94 72.59 47.96
N LEU A 549 4.40 72.87 46.74
CA LEU A 549 5.41 73.92 46.51
C LEU A 549 4.74 75.21 46.04
N SER A 550 4.13 75.93 46.99
CA SER A 550 3.48 77.27 46.95
C SER A 550 2.62 77.68 45.73
N ASP A 551 3.03 77.39 44.48
CA ASP A 551 2.37 77.76 43.23
C ASP A 551 2.63 76.74 42.09
N PHE A 552 3.05 75.50 42.40
CA PHE A 552 3.43 74.46 41.42
C PHE A 552 2.76 73.11 41.72
N MET A 553 2.13 72.52 40.71
CA MET A 553 1.55 71.18 40.75
C MET A 553 2.12 70.31 39.63
N LEU A 554 2.56 69.10 39.98
CA LEU A 554 2.98 68.08 39.01
C LEU A 554 2.19 66.80 39.25
N ASP A 555 1.50 66.35 38.21
CA ASP A 555 0.81 65.07 38.16
C ASP A 555 1.56 64.15 37.20
N LEU A 556 1.92 62.93 37.61
CA LEU A 556 2.54 61.90 36.79
C LEU A 556 1.84 60.56 37.03
N GLU A 557 1.19 60.02 36.01
CA GLU A 557 0.58 58.69 36.00
C GLU A 557 1.33 57.78 35.00
N LEU A 558 1.81 56.64 35.48
CA LEU A 558 2.31 55.56 34.65
C LEU A 558 1.23 54.51 34.51
N SER A 559 1.07 54.01 33.29
CA SER A 559 0.09 52.97 32.97
C SER A 559 0.74 51.85 32.16
N ALA A 560 0.43 50.61 32.51
CA ALA A 560 0.98 49.44 31.84
C ALA A 560 -0.05 48.30 31.79
N LEU A 561 -0.02 47.55 30.69
CA LEU A 561 -0.79 46.34 30.47
C LEU A 561 0.13 45.30 29.83
N GLN A 562 0.11 44.08 30.35
CA GLN A 562 0.59 42.91 29.63
C GLN A 562 -0.46 41.81 29.82
N ALA A 563 -0.98 41.30 28.70
CA ALA A 563 -2.02 40.29 28.67
C ALA A 563 -1.64 39.19 27.68
N ASP A 564 -1.71 37.95 28.15
CA ASP A 564 -1.42 36.75 27.39
C ASP A 564 -2.69 35.89 27.35
N GLY A 565 -3.14 35.54 26.16
CA GLY A 565 -4.33 34.72 25.90
C GLY A 565 -3.96 33.44 25.16
N TYR A 566 -4.50 32.31 25.61
CA TYR A 566 -4.30 31.00 25.00
C TYR A 566 -5.66 30.35 24.75
N GLY A 567 -5.89 29.85 23.54
CA GLY A 567 -7.10 29.14 23.18
C GLY A 567 -6.77 27.91 22.33
N GLU A 568 -7.42 26.79 22.64
CA GLU A 568 -7.35 25.56 21.85
C GLU A 568 -8.76 25.00 21.67
N VAL A 569 -9.12 24.68 20.42
CA VAL A 569 -10.42 24.10 20.08
C VAL A 569 -10.18 22.86 19.22
N ILE A 570 -10.68 21.72 19.68
CA ILE A 570 -10.61 20.44 18.98
C ILE A 570 -12.02 20.00 18.58
N SER A 571 -12.22 19.72 17.29
CA SER A 571 -13.48 19.19 16.76
C SER A 571 -13.23 17.85 16.07
N THR A 572 -13.98 16.81 16.47
CA THR A 572 -13.76 15.43 16.00
C THR A 572 -15.01 14.80 15.35
N PRO A 573 -15.42 15.21 14.14
CA PRO A 573 -16.51 14.54 13.44
C PRO A 573 -16.10 13.11 13.03
N LYS A 574 -17.00 12.15 13.25
CA LYS A 574 -16.81 10.74 12.92
C LYS A 574 -18.00 10.18 12.16
N VAL A 575 -17.74 9.33 11.18
CA VAL A 575 -18.78 8.67 10.36
C VAL A 575 -18.35 7.25 10.00
N LEU A 576 -19.32 6.33 10.01
CA LEU A 576 -19.14 4.94 9.58
C LEU A 576 -19.89 4.76 8.26
N THR A 577 -19.23 4.19 7.25
CA THR A 577 -19.84 3.93 5.94
C THR A 577 -19.31 2.64 5.32
N ALA A 578 -20.02 2.10 4.34
CA ALA A 578 -19.57 0.97 3.55
C ALA A 578 -18.50 1.39 2.52
N ASP A 579 -17.71 0.43 2.05
CA ASP A 579 -16.77 0.65 0.94
C ASP A 579 -17.47 1.27 -0.29
N LYS A 580 -16.88 2.32 -0.86
CA LYS A 580 -17.37 3.11 -2.01
C LYS A 580 -18.69 3.87 -1.80
N GLN A 581 -19.22 3.90 -0.58
CA GLN A 581 -20.47 4.59 -0.28
C GLN A 581 -20.21 5.95 0.38
N GLN A 582 -20.78 7.01 -0.19
CA GLN A 582 -20.68 8.36 0.37
C GLN A 582 -21.46 8.46 1.69
N ALA A 583 -20.85 9.10 2.68
CA ALA A 583 -21.50 9.47 3.93
C ALA A 583 -21.20 10.91 4.34
N ARG A 584 -22.15 11.52 5.04
CA ARG A 584 -22.06 12.90 5.53
C ARG A 584 -22.48 12.98 7.00
N VAL A 585 -21.69 13.68 7.80
CA VAL A 585 -22.06 14.11 9.15
C VAL A 585 -21.91 15.62 9.24
N ALA A 586 -22.90 16.32 9.79
CA ALA A 586 -22.87 17.77 9.94
C ALA A 586 -23.52 18.21 11.26
N SER A 587 -22.98 19.28 11.86
CA SER A 587 -23.52 19.91 13.07
C SER A 587 -23.28 21.42 13.02
N GLY A 588 -24.28 22.21 13.35
CA GLY A 588 -24.18 23.66 13.39
C GLY A 588 -25.53 24.35 13.36
N THR A 589 -25.56 25.59 12.89
CA THR A 589 -26.75 26.45 12.89
C THR A 589 -27.02 27.02 11.51
N GLN A 590 -28.28 27.30 11.20
CA GLN A 590 -28.67 27.99 9.97
C GLN A 590 -28.91 29.47 10.27
N ILE A 591 -28.31 30.35 9.47
CA ILE A 591 -28.45 31.80 9.61
C ILE A 591 -29.42 32.30 8.54
N PRO A 592 -30.53 32.98 8.91
CA PRO A 592 -31.45 33.56 7.94
C PRO A 592 -30.86 34.85 7.33
N TYR A 593 -30.83 34.91 6.00
CA TYR A 593 -30.53 36.09 5.21
C TYR A 593 -31.79 36.56 4.53
N GLN A 594 -32.12 37.85 4.69
CA GLN A 594 -33.19 38.48 3.95
C GLN A 594 -32.63 39.00 2.63
N SER A 595 -33.17 38.51 1.51
CA SER A 595 -32.99 39.09 0.19
C SER A 595 -34.30 39.72 -0.26
N SER A 596 -34.21 40.84 -0.97
CA SER A 596 -35.38 41.47 -1.59
C SER A 596 -35.38 41.12 -3.07
N GLU A 597 -36.25 40.22 -3.49
CA GLU A 597 -36.54 40.02 -4.91
C GLU A 597 -37.65 41.00 -5.34
N GLY A 598 -37.36 41.79 -6.38
CA GLY A 598 -38.26 42.81 -6.94
C GLY A 598 -37.83 44.25 -6.64
N GLY A 599 -37.96 45.13 -7.64
CA GLY A 599 -37.64 46.55 -7.51
C GLY A 599 -38.83 47.40 -7.04
N GLY A 600 -38.61 48.29 -6.07
CA GLY A 600 -39.58 49.32 -5.65
C GLY A 600 -40.49 48.90 -4.47
N ALA A 601 -41.65 49.54 -4.35
CA ALA A 601 -42.58 49.40 -3.22
C ALA A 601 -43.25 48.01 -3.07
N ASN A 602 -43.02 47.10 -4.01
CA ASN A 602 -43.52 45.72 -3.99
C ASN A 602 -42.39 44.69 -3.75
N ALA A 603 -41.26 45.11 -3.18
CA ALA A 603 -40.17 44.21 -2.82
C ALA A 603 -40.66 43.17 -1.80
N VAL A 604 -40.70 41.90 -2.21
CA VAL A 604 -41.03 40.80 -1.32
C VAL A 604 -39.74 40.37 -0.63
N SER A 605 -39.72 40.47 0.70
CA SER A 605 -38.60 39.97 1.50
C SER A 605 -38.66 38.45 1.55
N THR A 606 -37.75 37.78 0.87
CA THR A 606 -37.55 36.33 0.96
C THR A 606 -36.44 36.06 1.98
N THR A 607 -36.65 35.06 2.83
CA THR A 607 -35.65 34.65 3.82
C THR A 607 -35.00 33.36 3.36
N GLU A 608 -33.72 33.41 3.05
CA GLU A 608 -32.88 32.27 2.70
C GLU A 608 -32.05 31.83 3.90
N PHE A 609 -31.97 30.53 4.16
CA PHE A 609 -31.16 30.00 5.26
C PHE A 609 -29.81 29.52 4.74
N VAL A 610 -28.72 30.05 5.30
CA VAL A 610 -27.35 29.61 4.97
C VAL A 610 -26.78 28.85 6.16
N ASP A 611 -26.23 27.67 5.88
CA ASP A 611 -25.64 26.79 6.88
C ASP A 611 -24.27 27.30 7.36
N ALA A 612 -24.11 27.47 8.67
CA ALA A 612 -22.83 27.60 9.35
C ALA A 612 -22.59 26.31 10.15
N THR A 613 -22.02 25.31 9.48
CA THR A 613 -21.86 23.95 10.04
C THR A 613 -20.44 23.43 9.96
N LEU A 614 -20.07 22.63 10.95
CA LEU A 614 -18.98 21.67 10.87
C LEU A 614 -19.51 20.45 10.11
N SER A 615 -18.94 20.14 8.95
CA SER A 615 -19.33 18.97 8.16
C SER A 615 -18.15 18.14 7.70
N LEU A 616 -18.34 16.82 7.69
CA LEU A 616 -17.43 15.84 7.10
C LEU A 616 -18.22 15.02 6.07
N ASN A 617 -17.82 15.17 4.82
CA ASN A 617 -18.28 14.36 3.70
C ASN A 617 -17.13 13.45 3.27
N VAL A 618 -17.39 12.15 3.20
CA VAL A 618 -16.39 11.17 2.82
C VAL A 618 -16.94 10.09 1.92
N THR A 619 -16.15 9.70 0.93
CA THR A 619 -16.34 8.49 0.14
C THR A 619 -15.07 7.65 0.22
N PRO A 620 -15.02 6.59 1.05
CA PRO A 620 -13.86 5.73 1.16
C PRO A 620 -13.85 4.64 0.09
N SER A 621 -12.66 4.18 -0.29
CA SER A 621 -12.42 3.03 -1.14
C SER A 621 -11.25 2.21 -0.55
N ILE A 622 -11.50 0.95 -0.23
CA ILE A 622 -10.48 0.03 0.25
C ILE A 622 -9.72 -0.54 -0.94
N THR A 623 -8.40 -0.48 -0.86
CA THR A 623 -7.49 -1.02 -1.87
C THR A 623 -7.09 -2.46 -1.52
N PRO A 624 -6.63 -3.28 -2.49
CA PRO A 624 -6.27 -4.68 -2.24
C PRO A 624 -5.13 -4.87 -1.23
N ASP A 625 -4.25 -3.87 -1.07
CA ASP A 625 -3.17 -3.86 -0.08
C ASP A 625 -3.65 -3.41 1.33
N GLY A 626 -4.94 -3.16 1.52
CA GLY A 626 -5.55 -2.81 2.79
C GLY A 626 -5.47 -1.32 3.15
N LYS A 627 -5.02 -0.46 2.22
CA LYS A 627 -5.07 0.99 2.40
C LYS A 627 -6.45 1.54 2.05
N ILE A 628 -6.73 2.74 2.55
CA ILE A 628 -8.03 3.38 2.42
C ILE A 628 -7.81 4.67 1.65
N GLN A 629 -8.29 4.70 0.41
CA GLN A 629 -8.38 5.91 -0.38
C GLN A 629 -9.66 6.64 0.01
N MET A 630 -9.63 7.95 0.22
CA MET A 630 -10.80 8.72 0.62
C MET A 630 -10.87 10.02 -0.15
N LEU A 631 -12.02 10.27 -0.76
CA LEU A 631 -12.40 11.63 -1.15
C LEU A 631 -13.02 12.31 0.07
N LEU A 632 -12.37 13.37 0.55
CA LEU A 632 -12.74 14.10 1.76
C LEU A 632 -13.12 15.53 1.40
N ASN A 633 -14.30 15.95 1.84
CA ASN A 633 -14.67 17.35 1.92
C ASN A 633 -15.03 17.66 3.38
N ILE A 634 -14.22 18.48 4.03
CA ILE A 634 -14.40 18.89 5.42
C ILE A 634 -14.61 20.40 5.45
N THR A 635 -15.71 20.84 6.04
CA THR A 635 -16.03 22.26 6.26
C THR A 635 -16.11 22.55 7.75
N SER A 636 -15.60 23.70 8.17
CA SER A 636 -15.71 24.21 9.54
C SER A 636 -16.11 25.68 9.48
N ASP A 637 -17.42 25.88 9.31
CA ASP A 637 -18.01 27.20 9.18
C ASP A 637 -18.50 27.69 10.55
N THR A 638 -18.22 28.95 10.86
CA THR A 638 -18.65 29.58 12.11
C THR A 638 -19.31 30.93 11.85
N PRO A 639 -20.34 31.31 12.61
CA PRO A 639 -20.89 32.67 12.54
C PRO A 639 -19.80 33.69 12.90
N GLY A 640 -19.62 34.68 12.03
CA GLY A 640 -18.69 35.79 12.19
C GLY A 640 -19.36 37.04 12.76
N ASN A 641 -18.67 38.17 12.67
CA ASN A 641 -19.19 39.44 13.16
C ASN A 641 -20.33 39.97 12.25
N PRO A 642 -21.30 40.71 12.81
CA PRO A 642 -22.31 41.38 11.99
C PRO A 642 -21.65 42.39 11.05
N THR A 643 -22.07 42.39 9.79
CA THR A 643 -21.70 43.39 8.79
C THR A 643 -22.34 44.74 9.13
N PRO A 644 -21.88 45.85 8.53
CA PRO A 644 -22.50 47.17 8.72
C PRO A 644 -24.00 47.23 8.35
N THR A 645 -24.49 46.27 7.55
CA THR A 645 -25.90 46.11 7.17
C THR A 645 -26.71 45.24 8.15
N GLY A 646 -26.10 44.78 9.25
CA GLY A 646 -26.74 43.97 10.30
C GLY A 646 -26.80 42.46 10.03
N GLN A 647 -26.38 42.00 8.86
CA GLN A 647 -26.31 40.57 8.52
C GLN A 647 -25.09 39.92 9.17
N ILE A 648 -25.21 38.70 9.66
CA ILE A 648 -24.07 37.99 10.29
C ILE A 648 -23.13 37.51 9.17
N ALA A 649 -21.82 37.78 9.23
CA ALA A 649 -20.86 37.19 8.29
C ALA A 649 -20.63 35.69 8.60
N ILE A 650 -20.09 34.90 7.68
CA ILE A 650 -19.71 33.50 7.94
C ILE A 650 -18.22 33.33 7.70
N ASN A 651 -17.50 32.91 8.73
CA ASN A 651 -16.10 32.51 8.61
C ASN A 651 -16.06 31.07 8.12
N LYS A 652 -15.54 30.86 6.90
CA LYS A 652 -15.47 29.55 6.25
C LYS A 652 -14.08 28.97 6.26
N ASN A 653 -13.98 27.69 6.62
CA ASN A 653 -12.75 26.91 6.47
C ASN A 653 -13.11 25.60 5.76
N GLU A 654 -12.55 25.34 4.59
CA GLU A 654 -12.85 24.14 3.79
C GLU A 654 -11.58 23.47 3.29
N ILE A 655 -11.58 22.14 3.25
CA ILE A 655 -10.58 21.32 2.58
C ILE A 655 -11.27 20.27 1.72
N ASN A 656 -10.88 20.21 0.44
CA ASN A 656 -11.32 19.18 -0.50
C ASN A 656 -10.08 18.46 -1.04
N THR A 657 -9.96 17.18 -0.74
CA THR A 657 -8.75 16.41 -1.08
C THR A 657 -9.07 14.92 -1.27
N ASN A 658 -8.19 14.24 -2.00
CA ASN A 658 -8.21 12.80 -2.16
C ASN A 658 -6.91 12.24 -1.62
N VAL A 659 -6.99 11.40 -0.58
CA VAL A 659 -5.80 10.88 0.11
C VAL A 659 -5.84 9.37 0.22
N LEU A 660 -4.66 8.75 0.24
CA LEU A 660 -4.47 7.33 0.50
C LEU A 660 -3.77 7.17 1.85
N VAL A 661 -4.40 6.47 2.78
CA VAL A 661 -3.91 6.31 4.16
C VAL A 661 -3.94 4.84 4.55
N ASN A 662 -3.00 4.41 5.38
CA ASN A 662 -3.02 3.06 5.93
C ASN A 662 -4.16 2.91 6.95
N ASN A 663 -4.62 1.68 7.13
CA ASN A 663 -5.67 1.38 8.11
C ASN A 663 -5.23 1.71 9.55
N GLY A 664 -5.94 2.62 10.20
CA GLY A 664 -5.71 3.04 11.59
C GLY A 664 -4.65 4.13 11.77
N GLU A 665 -3.99 4.57 10.70
CA GLU A 665 -2.98 5.64 10.78
C GLU A 665 -3.61 7.02 10.61
N THR A 666 -3.04 8.01 11.31
CA THR A 666 -3.45 9.41 11.19
C THR A 666 -2.55 10.12 10.20
N VAL A 667 -3.14 10.82 9.22
CA VAL A 667 -2.41 11.72 8.31
C VAL A 667 -2.85 13.16 8.53
N VAL A 668 -1.90 14.09 8.40
CA VAL A 668 -2.18 15.52 8.33
C VAL A 668 -2.60 15.85 6.90
N LEU A 669 -3.83 16.30 6.72
CA LEU A 669 -4.34 16.71 5.41
C LEU A 669 -3.80 18.08 4.99
N GLY A 670 -3.62 18.96 5.98
CA GLY A 670 -3.13 20.31 5.78
C GLY A 670 -3.41 21.21 6.98
N GLY A 671 -3.04 22.47 6.83
CA GLY A 671 -3.27 23.49 7.85
C GLY A 671 -2.91 24.90 7.39
N ILE A 672 -3.27 25.88 8.20
CA ILE A 672 -3.00 27.31 7.98
C ILE A 672 -2.35 27.85 9.25
N PHE A 673 -1.18 28.48 9.10
CA PHE A 673 -0.52 29.21 10.18
C PHE A 673 -0.50 30.70 9.82
N GLU A 674 -1.04 31.53 10.70
CA GLU A 674 -1.10 32.97 10.57
C GLU A 674 -0.43 33.61 11.79
N GLN A 675 0.44 34.59 11.54
CA GLN A 675 1.03 35.42 12.60
C GLN A 675 0.92 36.89 12.22
N GLU A 676 0.31 37.68 13.09
CA GLU A 676 0.20 39.13 12.96
C GLU A 676 0.95 39.79 14.12
N THR A 677 2.03 40.52 13.81
CA THR A 677 2.74 41.35 14.79
C THR A 677 2.50 42.83 14.48
N ARG A 678 1.90 43.55 15.43
CA ARG A 678 1.67 45.00 15.34
C ARG A 678 2.49 45.72 16.42
N ASN A 679 3.37 46.61 15.98
CA ASN A 679 4.10 47.53 16.86
C ASN A 679 3.67 48.96 16.55
N THR A 680 3.02 49.61 17.52
CA THR A 680 2.56 50.99 17.43
C THR A 680 3.28 51.83 18.47
N GLN A 681 3.90 52.92 18.05
CA GLN A 681 4.52 53.90 18.95
C GLN A 681 3.89 55.27 18.71
N THR A 682 3.29 55.84 19.76
CA THR A 682 2.79 57.21 19.75
C THR A 682 3.69 58.04 20.65
N LYS A 683 4.30 59.12 20.15
CA LYS A 683 5.28 59.90 20.94
C LYS A 683 5.18 61.40 20.66
N VAL A 684 5.63 62.19 21.63
CA VAL A 684 5.89 63.62 21.43
C VAL A 684 7.15 63.78 20.57
N PRO A 685 7.11 64.54 19.46
CA PRO A 685 8.28 64.79 18.63
C PRO A 685 9.46 65.34 19.45
N VAL A 686 10.68 64.92 19.11
CA VAL A 686 11.95 65.25 19.81
C VAL A 686 12.05 64.64 21.21
N LEU A 687 11.11 64.93 22.12
CA LEU A 687 11.18 64.53 23.53
C LEU A 687 11.03 63.02 23.74
N GLY A 688 10.24 62.34 22.90
CA GLY A 688 10.04 60.89 22.95
C GLY A 688 11.27 60.05 22.57
N ASP A 689 12.25 60.66 21.91
CA ASP A 689 13.46 59.99 21.40
C ASP A 689 14.69 60.19 22.29
N LEU A 690 14.57 60.95 23.39
CA LEU A 690 15.66 61.17 24.32
C LEU A 690 16.03 59.88 25.07
N PRO A 691 17.34 59.57 25.22
CA PRO A 691 17.78 58.43 26.01
C PRO A 691 17.42 58.62 27.49
N GLY A 692 16.99 57.55 28.16
CA GLY A 692 16.56 57.56 29.56
C GLY A 692 15.16 58.13 29.76
N VAL A 693 14.95 59.41 29.44
CA VAL A 693 13.71 60.15 29.74
C VAL A 693 12.63 60.06 28.66
N GLY A 694 12.95 59.65 27.43
CA GLY A 694 11.99 59.61 26.31
C GLY A 694 10.77 58.71 26.54
N ARG A 695 10.86 57.75 27.48
CA ARG A 695 9.71 56.93 27.91
C ARG A 695 8.61 57.74 28.60
N LEU A 696 8.92 58.91 29.16
CA LEU A 696 7.92 59.82 29.75
C LEU A 696 7.16 60.64 28.69
N PHE A 697 7.49 60.46 27.41
CA PHE A 697 6.91 61.23 26.30
C PHE A 697 6.40 60.32 25.17
N ARG A 698 6.18 59.03 25.45
CA ARG A 698 5.70 58.06 24.45
C ARG A 698 4.81 56.97 25.05
N ARG A 699 3.96 56.40 24.21
CA ARG A 699 3.19 55.17 24.42
C ARG A 699 3.68 54.12 23.44
N ASP A 700 4.11 52.99 23.98
CA ASP A 700 4.55 51.83 23.20
C ASP A 700 3.45 50.76 23.33
N ALA A 701 2.91 50.30 22.19
CA ALA A 701 1.92 49.22 22.12
C ALA A 701 2.41 48.13 21.17
N LYS A 702 2.48 46.89 21.66
CA LYS A 702 2.88 45.70 20.93
C LYS A 702 1.79 44.64 21.04
N SER A 703 1.35 44.12 19.90
CA SER A 703 0.44 42.99 19.81
C SER A 703 1.07 41.91 18.91
N ASP A 704 1.00 40.65 19.32
CA ASP A 704 1.44 39.48 18.56
C ASP A 704 0.34 38.41 18.65
N ASN A 705 -0.37 38.19 17.55
CA ASN A 705 -1.46 37.23 17.46
C ASN A 705 -1.03 36.09 16.54
N LYS A 706 -1.09 34.85 17.04
CA LYS A 706 -0.78 33.64 16.25
C LYS A 706 -2.00 32.74 16.21
N ARG A 707 -2.32 32.25 15.02
CA ARG A 707 -3.42 31.30 14.79
C ARG A 707 -2.90 30.13 13.97
N GLU A 708 -3.23 28.93 14.41
CA GLU A 708 -2.87 27.70 13.73
C GLU A 708 -4.12 26.83 13.58
N LEU A 709 -4.37 26.36 12.37
CA LEU A 709 -5.41 25.41 12.03
C LEU A 709 -4.73 24.17 11.45
N LEU A 710 -4.99 23.01 12.03
CA LEU A 710 -4.52 21.72 11.52
C LEU A 710 -5.70 20.76 11.35
N ILE A 711 -5.73 20.03 10.24
CA ILE A 711 -6.75 19.03 9.95
C ILE A 711 -6.09 17.67 9.78
N PHE A 712 -6.50 16.72 10.62
CA PHE A 712 -6.06 15.34 10.61
C PHE A 712 -7.21 14.42 10.19
N VAL A 713 -6.89 13.28 9.58
CA VAL A 713 -7.86 12.22 9.33
C VAL A 713 -7.26 10.87 9.71
N THR A 714 -8.10 10.02 10.30
CA THR A 714 -7.76 8.65 10.69
C THR A 714 -8.87 7.72 10.21
N PRO A 715 -8.64 6.92 9.16
CA PRO A 715 -9.58 5.91 8.73
C PRO A 715 -9.30 4.56 9.42
N ARG A 716 -10.35 3.80 9.71
CA ARG A 716 -10.27 2.46 10.31
C ARG A 716 -11.26 1.51 9.67
N ILE A 717 -10.80 0.36 9.19
CA ILE A 717 -11.66 -0.73 8.72
C ILE A 717 -12.26 -1.41 9.96
N VAL A 718 -13.58 -1.50 10.00
CA VAL A 718 -14.31 -2.21 11.05
C VAL A 718 -14.45 -3.66 10.61
N ASN A 719 -13.80 -4.57 11.34
CA ASN A 719 -14.00 -6.01 11.16
C ASN A 719 -15.13 -6.46 12.11
N ASP A 720 -16.06 -7.24 11.59
CA ASP A 720 -17.30 -7.67 12.27
C ASP A 720 -17.09 -8.69 13.41
N SER A 721 -15.90 -8.72 14.02
CA SER A 721 -15.54 -9.59 15.15
C SER A 721 -15.47 -8.84 16.48
N ALA A 722 -15.90 -7.59 16.53
CA ALA A 722 -16.12 -6.89 17.79
C ALA A 722 -17.42 -7.40 18.43
N THR A 723 -17.29 -8.44 19.25
CA THR A 723 -18.25 -8.83 20.29
C THR A 723 -18.86 -7.57 20.92
N GLY A 724 -20.15 -7.37 20.70
CA GLY A 724 -20.94 -6.39 21.42
C GLY A 724 -20.92 -6.70 22.91
N ASN A 725 -20.19 -5.89 23.66
CA ASN A 725 -20.47 -5.61 25.06
C ASN A 725 -20.49 -4.09 25.20
N HIS A 726 -21.64 -3.50 24.86
CA HIS A 726 -22.15 -2.26 25.43
C HIS A 726 -23.67 -2.31 25.42
#